data_AF-A0A3D2U6V5-F1
#
_entry.id   AF-A0A3D2U6V5-F1
#
_cell.length_a   1.000
_cell.length_b   1.000
_cell.length_c   1.000
_cell.angle_alpha   90.00
_cell.angle_beta   90.00
_cell.angle_gamma   90.00
#
_symmetry.space_group_name_H-M   'P 1'
#
loop_
_entity.id
_entity.type
_entity.pdbx_description
1 polymer ?
#
loop_
_entity_poly.entity_id
_entity_poly.type
_entity_poly.pdbx_seq_one_letter_code
_entity_poly.pdbx_strand_id
1 'polypeptide(L)'
;VADGADATEVLEDTAIVLAGTVLMASAISGAGPDTHDSTVSLTTLLPVVARLRDAFYEYHIERAEGPRAELLAELASQTQQPFGHVRQRLNLFLARYGARQIQHRHLAMLFARMGFPDAARHQAESIPAASIRFECEIQCALTISEMSSERGDLLDALDHLSEARDLLDRGINCGALPDPWNYLGFQAQFPLFHTREDVIPDARLEDLLTLMDRLFSAYGTALSEAAARGRNDLVSRLNNDFQALALNWDGYGASIVIDLNAESGVRRWWSASQAARVLATWQSAGAARGDLAFWAKQVEDFSRFQAGPAYAQIVDALLDRGDLPATMGLLMQWLNQAIPGDLAGNPKSVGGLLGRWLQLATDPVHVRRSQDHTRMVERFFAVLEANAESYWTVPRLDDELLELAIPAQPTLLEELMDSIGQTDDDSDEQPREDAEFDNQFESNDGSDYTNGFDGGEGELADEDGLDDDETLFSAAYDDVTFRDSADDGFESELIDEGSLPGATEFEGLYRELVPRLRFLESISRLWQQVVAGAHLLPGLDPERALGWTAQAHAMQEELLGLLDAIWQHQIPTPSGYSDSGIEFDVQLQTKHELLQVVMGVHVQARRAELMLRGLSPSVVANDDRREHRLWRLLAGAVIHGDTATVRRALPVLLRRLSKQPLLYVPLDAGGDPHKMLAARTRHADLQFLVEHLPRLGLLRETSQVLQTAYRMERTSRPEGAAVTEFDRLFRQALRHSLEAVCHAAHAWPRQPDTSPRRDLPGTPPRKRRARRHAVRRSRRPDQRTSRSGLDRDRGLLEIVGQLVDRFQIPWLRHSSRTRLAAAEAIEPAEIWSDVQDFVAAYGSELFAAPKLTLGHVRTILHQGTDWLLEHLETEVDEDPLAESQLVDDLQSGTLDREHAAHILQVIYQTVIDRYYRFIEYNTTTTQSDYGEKIHCLLDFLRLEAAYDRDAWNFAPSEIAHEVLAQGPRPWLATAWEEICGEGVKQNADGHLERLSELESLWGMRLPALADRLAERFLRPLAVNRMRSLIETARSDARSRRPNSAAFSLLQLEVDRYLEDTHGSGIDVPPWLQRLQQEIDRRPTAPRPRSIRGLTPRAISHQLSTWQRSIMRRRRKRK
;
A
#
# COMPACT_ATOMS: atom_id res chain seq x y z
N VAL A 1 -8.97 4.67 39.04
CA VAL A 1 -9.39 4.24 40.39
C VAL A 1 -10.87 4.53 40.44
N ALA A 2 -11.72 3.52 40.65
CA ALA A 2 -13.14 3.79 40.88
C ALA A 2 -13.26 4.59 42.18
N ASP A 3 -14.12 5.61 42.21
CA ASP A 3 -14.37 6.40 43.42
C ASP A 3 -14.78 5.47 44.57
N GLY A 4 -13.87 5.21 45.52
CA GLY A 4 -14.16 4.46 46.76
C GLY A 4 -13.30 3.24 47.10
N ALA A 5 -12.40 2.76 46.23
CA ALA A 5 -11.56 1.60 46.55
C ALA A 5 -10.36 1.97 47.47
N ASP A 6 -10.09 1.15 48.49
CA ASP A 6 -8.89 1.31 49.33
C ASP A 6 -7.63 1.14 48.47
N ALA A 7 -6.71 2.11 48.53
CA ALA A 7 -5.47 2.07 47.79
C ALA A 7 -4.62 0.84 48.14
N THR A 8 -4.77 0.33 49.37
CA THR A 8 -4.09 -0.87 49.85
C THR A 8 -4.59 -2.12 49.16
N GLU A 9 -5.92 -2.27 49.02
CA GLU A 9 -6.56 -3.40 48.34
C GLU A 9 -6.24 -3.39 46.84
N VAL A 10 -6.28 -2.22 46.20
CA VAL A 10 -5.90 -2.08 44.78
C VAL A 10 -4.43 -2.48 44.54
N LEU A 11 -3.53 -2.10 45.45
CA LEU A 11 -2.12 -2.50 45.36
C LEU A 11 -1.97 -4.01 45.52
N GLU A 12 -2.70 -4.62 46.44
CA GLU A 12 -2.68 -6.06 46.69
C GLU A 12 -3.20 -6.83 45.48
N ASP A 13 -4.34 -6.44 44.90
CA ASP A 13 -4.91 -7.07 43.71
C ASP A 13 -3.96 -6.96 42.50
N THR A 14 -3.28 -5.81 42.37
CA THR A 14 -2.26 -5.61 41.32
C THR A 14 -1.03 -6.50 41.55
N ALA A 15 -0.60 -6.66 42.81
CA ALA A 15 0.51 -7.53 43.16
C ALA A 15 0.19 -9.02 42.92
N ILE A 16 -1.05 -9.44 43.18
CA ILE A 16 -1.52 -10.81 42.90
C ILE A 16 -1.46 -11.07 41.39
N VAL A 17 -1.95 -10.15 40.55
CA VAL A 17 -1.89 -10.33 39.09
C VAL A 17 -0.45 -10.37 38.57
N LEU A 18 0.43 -9.50 39.07
CA LEU A 18 1.85 -9.56 38.72
C LEU A 18 2.49 -10.89 39.12
N ALA A 19 2.20 -11.39 40.33
CA ALA A 19 2.67 -12.69 40.79
C ALA A 19 2.15 -13.83 39.91
N GLY A 20 0.90 -13.77 39.46
CA GLY A 20 0.34 -14.72 38.50
C GLY A 20 1.08 -14.72 37.16
N THR A 21 1.43 -13.54 36.63
CA THR A 21 2.24 -13.43 35.40
C THR A 21 3.67 -13.96 35.60
N VAL A 22 4.30 -13.67 36.74
CA VAL A 22 5.63 -14.23 37.07
C VAL A 22 5.56 -15.74 37.20
N LEU A 23 4.48 -16.28 37.79
CA LEU A 23 4.25 -17.72 37.91
C LEU A 23 4.13 -18.38 36.53
N MET A 24 3.42 -17.74 35.60
CA MET A 24 3.37 -18.21 34.20
C MET A 24 4.76 -18.28 33.57
N ALA A 25 5.55 -17.21 33.68
CA ALA A 25 6.91 -17.18 33.16
C ALA A 25 7.78 -18.28 33.80
N SER A 26 7.71 -18.46 35.12
CA SER A 26 8.46 -19.53 35.81
C SER A 26 8.02 -20.95 35.46
N ALA A 27 6.81 -21.14 34.94
CA ALA A 27 6.33 -22.45 34.51
C ALA A 27 6.95 -22.88 33.16
N ILE A 28 7.37 -21.91 32.35
CA ILE A 28 8.06 -22.15 31.07
C ILE A 28 9.57 -21.94 31.17
N SER A 29 10.05 -21.25 32.21
CA SER A 29 11.46 -20.92 32.42
C SER A 29 12.02 -21.71 33.61
N GLY A 30 12.92 -22.66 33.35
CA GLY A 30 13.56 -23.44 34.42
C GLY A 30 14.63 -24.40 33.89
N ALA A 31 15.47 -24.89 34.81
CA ALA A 31 16.44 -25.95 34.54
C ALA A 31 16.21 -27.08 35.55
N GLY A 32 15.64 -28.18 35.08
CA GLY A 32 15.23 -29.34 35.88
C GLY A 32 14.69 -30.51 35.05
N PRO A 33 14.41 -31.67 35.66
CA PRO A 33 13.92 -32.86 34.95
C PRO A 33 12.53 -32.69 34.31
N ASP A 34 11.78 -31.67 34.75
CA ASP A 34 10.46 -31.30 34.21
C ASP A 34 10.53 -30.13 33.20
N THR A 35 11.74 -29.77 32.73
CA THR A 35 11.91 -28.68 31.73
C THR A 35 11.31 -29.10 30.40
N HIS A 36 10.62 -28.18 29.73
CA HIS A 36 10.08 -28.41 28.41
C HIS A 36 11.21 -28.48 27.39
N ASP A 37 11.19 -29.54 26.57
CA ASP A 37 12.07 -29.70 25.42
C ASP A 37 11.73 -28.63 24.35
N SER A 38 12.71 -28.20 23.56
CA SER A 38 12.53 -27.20 22.49
C SER A 38 11.65 -27.71 21.34
N THR A 39 11.33 -29.01 21.34
CA THR A 39 10.32 -29.66 20.49
C THR A 39 8.87 -29.36 20.90
N VAL A 40 8.63 -28.85 22.11
CA VAL A 40 7.29 -28.53 22.61
C VAL A 40 6.90 -27.11 22.22
N SER A 41 5.89 -26.97 21.37
CA SER A 41 5.43 -25.66 20.90
C SER A 41 4.80 -24.80 22.01
N LEU A 42 4.93 -23.48 21.86
CA LEU A 42 4.29 -22.51 22.75
C LEU A 42 2.75 -22.69 22.78
N THR A 43 2.16 -23.07 21.64
CA THR A 43 0.73 -23.35 21.50
C THR A 43 0.25 -24.50 22.39
N THR A 44 1.10 -25.49 22.65
CA THR A 44 0.83 -26.61 23.56
C THR A 44 0.96 -26.19 25.03
N LEU A 45 1.93 -25.33 25.35
CA LEU A 45 2.23 -24.89 26.72
C LEU A 45 1.25 -23.86 27.27
N LEU A 46 0.80 -22.91 26.43
CA LEU A 46 -0.04 -21.77 26.84
C LEU A 46 -1.29 -22.17 27.65
N PRO A 47 -2.10 -23.18 27.26
CA PRO A 47 -3.28 -23.59 28.03
C PRO A 47 -2.95 -24.20 29.40
N VAL A 48 -1.80 -24.86 29.55
CA VAL A 48 -1.37 -25.44 30.82
C VAL A 48 -0.94 -24.32 31.77
N VAL A 49 -0.14 -23.39 31.26
CA VAL A 49 0.41 -22.26 32.00
C VAL A 49 -0.69 -21.27 32.43
N ALA A 50 -1.68 -21.02 31.56
CA ALA A 50 -2.84 -20.19 31.88
C ALA A 50 -3.69 -20.78 33.01
N ARG A 51 -3.88 -22.11 33.04
CA ARG A 51 -4.62 -22.80 34.12
C ARG A 51 -3.94 -22.68 35.48
N LEU A 52 -2.59 -22.70 35.53
CA LEU A 52 -1.85 -22.48 36.77
C LEU A 52 -2.08 -21.09 37.35
N ARG A 53 -2.07 -20.06 36.49
CA ARG A 53 -2.42 -18.69 36.87
C ARG A 53 -3.85 -18.59 37.38
N ASP A 54 -4.80 -19.22 36.68
CA ASP A 54 -6.21 -19.14 37.05
C ASP A 54 -6.47 -19.82 38.41
N ALA A 55 -5.86 -20.98 38.66
CA ALA A 55 -5.90 -21.63 39.98
C ALA A 55 -5.27 -20.77 41.09
N PHE A 56 -4.18 -20.07 40.79
CA PHE A 56 -3.56 -19.11 41.72
C PHE A 56 -4.50 -17.94 42.05
N TYR A 57 -5.23 -17.42 41.06
CA TYR A 57 -6.21 -16.37 41.25
C TYR A 57 -7.43 -16.84 42.05
N GLU A 58 -7.97 -18.02 41.75
CA GLU A 58 -9.07 -18.62 42.50
C GLU A 58 -8.70 -18.81 43.98
N TYR A 59 -7.50 -19.31 44.25
CA TYR A 59 -6.98 -19.45 45.61
C TYR A 59 -7.02 -18.14 46.41
N HIS A 60 -6.72 -17.01 45.78
CA HIS A 60 -6.76 -15.70 46.43
C HIS A 60 -8.19 -15.16 46.61
N ILE A 61 -9.10 -15.44 45.67
CA ILE A 61 -10.52 -15.07 45.81
C ILE A 61 -11.17 -15.86 46.95
N GLU A 62 -10.93 -17.17 47.03
CA GLU A 62 -11.51 -18.04 48.06
C GLU A 62 -11.09 -17.67 49.49
N ARG A 63 -9.93 -17.02 49.65
CA ARG A 63 -9.38 -16.59 50.95
C ARG A 63 -9.75 -15.16 51.32
N ALA A 64 -10.40 -14.41 50.42
CA ALA A 64 -10.90 -13.09 50.75
C ALA A 64 -12.08 -13.21 51.73
N GLU A 65 -12.14 -12.33 52.73
CA GLU A 65 -13.22 -12.32 53.73
C GLU A 65 -13.90 -10.94 53.79
N GLY A 66 -15.17 -10.93 54.20
CA GLY A 66 -15.92 -9.71 54.45
C GLY A 66 -16.24 -8.89 53.18
N PRO A 67 -16.29 -7.55 53.26
CA PRO A 67 -16.67 -6.68 52.13
C PRO A 67 -15.79 -6.85 50.88
N ARG A 68 -14.52 -7.22 51.06
CA ARG A 68 -13.59 -7.47 49.95
C ARG A 68 -13.95 -8.71 49.14
N ALA A 69 -14.42 -9.77 49.82
CA ALA A 69 -14.86 -10.99 49.14
C ALA A 69 -16.08 -10.72 48.26
N GLU A 70 -17.05 -9.94 48.76
CA GLU A 70 -18.23 -9.52 48.00
C GLU A 70 -17.83 -8.68 46.77
N LEU A 71 -16.90 -7.73 46.94
CA LEU A 71 -16.38 -6.91 45.85
C LEU A 71 -15.64 -7.73 44.79
N LEU A 72 -14.76 -8.65 45.20
CA LEU A 72 -14.02 -9.50 44.27
C LEU A 72 -14.94 -10.45 43.51
N ALA A 73 -15.97 -10.99 44.16
CA ALA A 73 -16.99 -11.81 43.51
C ALA A 73 -17.81 -11.00 42.49
N GLU A 74 -18.20 -9.77 42.84
CA GLU A 74 -18.89 -8.85 41.92
C GLU A 74 -18.02 -8.52 40.70
N LEU A 75 -16.76 -8.13 40.92
CA LEU A 75 -15.81 -7.79 39.86
C LEU A 75 -15.50 -9.00 38.98
N ALA A 76 -15.30 -10.19 39.56
CA ALA A 76 -15.07 -11.42 38.81
C ALA A 76 -16.29 -11.82 37.99
N SER A 77 -17.51 -11.60 38.49
CA SER A 77 -18.74 -11.80 37.72
C SER A 77 -18.85 -10.81 36.56
N GLN A 78 -18.48 -9.54 36.77
CA GLN A 78 -18.49 -8.51 35.74
C GLN A 78 -17.48 -8.82 34.64
N THR A 79 -16.23 -9.12 34.98
CA THR A 79 -15.18 -9.44 33.99
C THR A 79 -15.18 -10.91 33.55
N GLN A 80 -16.11 -11.70 34.08
CA GLN A 80 -16.26 -13.14 33.88
C GLN A 80 -14.99 -13.97 34.10
N GLN A 81 -14.07 -13.46 34.93
CA GLN A 81 -12.81 -14.09 35.30
C GLN A 81 -12.27 -13.56 36.63
N PRO A 82 -11.62 -14.40 37.46
CA PRO A 82 -10.85 -13.99 38.63
C PRO A 82 -9.83 -12.90 38.32
N PHE A 83 -9.82 -11.81 39.11
CA PHE A 83 -8.94 -10.64 38.91
C PHE A 83 -8.93 -10.06 37.48
N GLY A 84 -9.93 -10.36 36.66
CA GLY A 84 -10.04 -9.89 35.28
C GLY A 84 -10.05 -8.36 35.19
N HIS A 85 -10.62 -7.67 36.17
CA HIS A 85 -10.65 -6.20 36.25
C HIS A 85 -9.25 -5.55 36.30
N VAL A 86 -8.26 -6.19 36.94
CA VAL A 86 -6.87 -5.71 36.96
C VAL A 86 -6.19 -6.00 35.62
N ARG A 87 -6.30 -7.24 35.11
CA ARG A 87 -5.72 -7.65 33.81
C ARG A 87 -6.24 -6.78 32.68
N GLN A 88 -7.56 -6.63 32.58
CA GLN A 88 -8.20 -5.79 31.59
C GLN A 88 -7.71 -4.35 31.68
N ARG A 89 -7.59 -3.77 32.89
CA ARG A 89 -7.08 -2.41 33.07
C ARG A 89 -5.62 -2.28 32.63
N LEU A 90 -4.78 -3.27 32.92
CA LEU A 90 -3.38 -3.31 32.47
C LEU A 90 -3.30 -3.41 30.94
N ASN A 91 -4.03 -4.35 30.35
CA ASN A 91 -4.08 -4.56 28.90
C ASN A 91 -4.56 -3.30 28.17
N LEU A 92 -5.63 -2.66 28.66
CA LEU A 92 -6.11 -1.39 28.11
C LEU A 92 -5.09 -0.25 28.25
N PHE A 93 -4.33 -0.21 29.34
CA PHE A 93 -3.27 0.77 29.52
C PHE A 93 -2.13 0.55 28.52
N LEU A 94 -1.65 -0.71 28.40
CA LEU A 94 -0.59 -1.09 27.48
C LEU A 94 -0.99 -0.85 26.02
N ALA A 95 -2.20 -1.24 25.64
CA ALA A 95 -2.74 -0.99 24.30
C ALA A 95 -2.78 0.52 23.97
N ARG A 96 -3.30 1.35 24.88
CA ARG A 96 -3.33 2.82 24.69
C ARG A 96 -1.93 3.43 24.64
N TYR A 97 -1.02 2.93 25.46
CA TYR A 97 0.36 3.38 25.51
C TYR A 97 1.09 3.06 24.20
N GLY A 98 1.00 1.81 23.71
CA GLY A 98 1.54 1.40 22.41
C GLY A 98 0.94 2.18 21.25
N ALA A 99 -0.38 2.42 21.27
CA ALA A 99 -1.06 3.18 20.22
C ALA A 99 -0.57 4.63 20.14
N ARG A 100 -0.37 5.29 21.29
CA ARG A 100 0.26 6.61 21.34
C ARG A 100 1.68 6.59 20.82
N GLN A 101 2.48 5.58 21.16
CA GLN A 101 3.84 5.47 20.65
C GLN A 101 3.88 5.35 19.12
N ILE A 102 3.04 4.51 18.53
CA ILE A 102 2.94 4.38 17.07
C ILE A 102 2.52 5.70 16.43
N GLN A 103 1.50 6.36 16.98
CA GLN A 103 1.01 7.65 16.46
C GLN A 103 2.08 8.74 16.51
N HIS A 104 2.72 8.94 17.66
CA HIS A 104 3.75 9.95 17.85
C HIS A 104 5.01 9.65 17.03
N ARG A 105 5.44 8.39 16.96
CA ARG A 105 6.55 7.94 16.09
C ARG A 105 6.27 8.30 14.65
N HIS A 106 5.10 7.91 14.14
CA HIS A 106 4.74 8.15 12.75
C HIS A 106 4.59 9.64 12.44
N LEU A 107 3.97 10.43 13.33
CA LEU A 107 3.88 11.88 13.19
C LEU A 107 5.25 12.56 13.21
N ALA A 108 6.18 12.11 14.05
CA ALA A 108 7.55 12.60 14.05
C ALA A 108 8.20 12.40 12.67
N MET A 109 8.05 11.21 12.08
CA MET A 109 8.55 10.91 10.74
C MET A 109 7.88 11.77 9.66
N LEU A 110 6.55 11.93 9.71
CA LEU A 110 5.83 12.76 8.74
C LEU A 110 6.27 14.23 8.81
N PHE A 111 6.37 14.81 10.01
CA PHE A 111 6.80 16.20 10.18
C PHE A 111 8.26 16.41 9.79
N ALA A 112 9.16 15.46 10.08
CA ALA A 112 10.53 15.49 9.61
C ALA A 112 10.58 15.52 8.07
N ARG A 113 9.86 14.60 7.41
CA ARG A 113 9.75 14.52 5.93
C ARG A 113 9.11 15.73 5.27
N MET A 114 8.26 16.45 6.00
CA MET A 114 7.66 17.71 5.52
C MET A 114 8.60 18.92 5.65
N GLY A 115 9.71 18.81 6.40
CA GLY A 115 10.66 19.88 6.64
C GLY A 115 10.36 20.72 7.89
N PHE A 116 9.73 20.13 8.92
CA PHE A 116 9.39 20.80 10.20
C PHE A 116 10.07 20.11 11.40
N PRO A 117 11.38 20.33 11.62
CA PRO A 117 12.17 19.60 12.61
C PRO A 117 11.71 19.84 14.05
N ASP A 118 11.35 21.06 14.43
CA ASP A 118 10.93 21.37 15.81
C ASP A 118 9.65 20.62 16.21
N ALA A 119 8.70 20.52 15.27
CA ALA A 119 7.48 19.77 15.48
C ALA A 119 7.76 18.26 15.51
N ALA A 120 8.67 17.77 14.67
CA ALA A 120 9.08 16.37 14.66
C ALA A 120 9.73 15.97 16.00
N ARG A 121 10.64 16.79 16.52
CA ARG A 121 11.28 16.61 17.83
C ARG A 121 10.28 16.56 18.96
N HIS A 122 9.32 17.48 18.97
CA HIS A 122 8.28 17.49 20.00
C HIS A 122 7.48 16.18 20.04
N GLN A 123 7.18 15.61 18.87
CA GLN A 123 6.53 14.30 18.78
C GLN A 123 7.45 13.17 19.25
N ALA A 124 8.73 13.17 18.87
CA ALA A 124 9.70 12.16 19.29
C ALA A 124 9.99 12.20 20.80
N GLU A 125 10.05 13.38 21.42
CA GLU A 125 10.25 13.58 22.86
C GLU A 125 9.13 12.99 23.73
N SER A 126 7.93 12.82 23.16
CA SER A 126 6.81 12.16 23.85
C SER A 126 7.05 10.67 24.12
N ILE A 127 8.00 10.06 23.40
CA ILE A 127 8.35 8.64 23.51
C ILE A 127 9.64 8.51 24.32
N PRO A 128 9.67 7.68 25.39
CA PRO A 128 10.87 7.54 26.22
C PRO A 128 12.09 6.97 25.50
N ALA A 129 11.88 6.07 24.54
CA ALA A 129 12.93 5.36 23.80
C ALA A 129 13.92 6.32 23.12
N ALA A 130 15.20 5.97 23.13
CA ALA A 130 16.23 6.76 22.44
C ALA A 130 16.20 6.56 20.92
N SER A 131 15.80 5.37 20.46
CA SER A 131 15.72 4.98 19.04
C SER A 131 15.02 6.04 18.19
N ILE A 132 13.78 6.37 18.55
CA ILE A 132 12.96 7.34 17.83
C ILE A 132 13.54 8.75 17.79
N ARG A 133 14.32 9.15 18.80
CA ARG A 133 14.99 10.46 18.81
C ARG A 133 16.14 10.48 17.79
N PHE A 134 16.95 9.42 17.74
CA PHE A 134 17.97 9.25 16.72
C PHE A 134 17.37 9.19 15.32
N GLU A 135 16.36 8.34 15.10
CA GLU A 135 15.65 8.25 13.83
C GLU A 135 15.08 9.60 13.40
N CYS A 136 14.44 10.33 14.31
CA CYS A 136 13.86 11.63 14.02
C CYS A 136 14.91 12.67 13.60
N GLU A 137 16.04 12.77 14.31
CA GLU A 137 17.10 13.71 13.96
C GLU A 137 17.77 13.35 12.63
N ILE A 138 18.05 12.05 12.39
CA ILE A 138 18.58 11.58 11.11
C ILE A 138 17.62 11.97 9.98
N GLN A 139 16.32 11.71 10.14
CA GLN A 139 15.33 12.06 9.13
C GLN A 139 15.20 13.56 8.90
N CYS A 140 15.32 14.37 9.96
CA CYS A 140 15.35 15.83 9.83
C CYS A 140 16.58 16.30 9.04
N ALA A 141 17.77 15.79 9.37
CA ALA A 141 19.02 16.12 8.71
C ALA A 141 18.97 15.75 7.21
N LEU A 142 18.46 14.55 6.88
CA LEU A 142 18.27 14.10 5.50
C LEU A 142 17.34 15.02 4.71
N THR A 143 16.16 15.34 5.24
CA THR A 143 15.21 16.22 4.54
C THR A 143 15.74 17.65 4.39
N ILE A 144 16.46 18.18 5.39
CA ILE A 144 17.12 19.50 5.27
C ILE A 144 18.23 19.46 4.21
N SER A 145 18.99 18.36 4.12
CA SER A 145 20.01 18.18 3.08
C SER A 145 19.41 18.13 1.68
N GLU A 146 18.32 17.38 1.48
CA GLU A 146 17.58 17.32 0.20
C GLU A 146 17.11 18.73 -0.21
N MET A 147 16.43 19.46 0.69
CA MET A 147 15.96 20.82 0.43
C MET A 147 17.09 21.82 0.16
N SER A 148 18.24 21.65 0.83
CA SER A 148 19.42 22.50 0.62
C SER A 148 20.08 22.19 -0.72
N SER A 149 20.11 20.92 -1.13
CA SER A 149 20.55 20.48 -2.45
C SER A 149 19.65 21.04 -3.56
N GLU A 150 18.32 20.99 -3.42
CA GLU A 150 17.38 21.58 -4.40
C GLU A 150 17.62 23.09 -4.63
N ARG A 151 17.94 23.83 -3.57
CA ARG A 151 18.34 25.25 -3.65
C ARG A 151 19.78 25.43 -4.18
N GLY A 152 20.58 24.40 -4.01
CA GLY A 152 22.02 24.27 -4.20
C GLY A 152 22.88 25.08 -3.25
N ASP A 153 22.39 25.18 -2.01
CA ASP A 153 23.21 25.46 -0.83
C ASP A 153 23.95 24.16 -0.47
N LEU A 154 24.91 23.75 -1.32
CA LEU A 154 25.52 22.42 -1.27
C LEU A 154 26.45 22.19 -0.08
N LEU A 155 26.99 23.27 0.52
CA LEU A 155 27.78 23.18 1.75
C LEU A 155 26.87 22.81 2.93
N ASP A 156 25.74 23.51 3.10
CA ASP A 156 24.74 23.15 4.10
C ASP A 156 24.25 21.70 3.89
N ALA A 157 24.05 21.27 2.64
CA ALA A 157 23.63 19.90 2.34
C ALA A 157 24.66 18.86 2.80
N LEU A 158 25.95 19.11 2.57
CA LEU A 158 27.05 18.25 3.02
C LEU A 158 27.11 18.20 4.57
N ASP A 159 27.01 19.35 5.24
CA ASP A 159 27.08 19.42 6.71
C ASP A 159 25.98 18.56 7.37
N HIS A 160 24.75 18.61 6.85
CA HIS A 160 23.64 17.79 7.37
C HIS A 160 23.78 16.31 7.01
N LEU A 161 24.44 15.95 5.89
CA LEU A 161 24.75 14.54 5.58
C LEU A 161 25.79 13.98 6.54
N SER A 162 26.79 14.78 6.90
CA SER A 162 27.78 14.41 7.91
C SER A 162 27.12 14.26 9.29
N GLU A 163 26.20 15.16 9.66
CA GLU A 163 25.42 15.05 10.91
C GLU A 163 24.55 13.78 10.93
N ALA A 164 23.85 13.47 9.83
CA ALA A 164 23.04 12.25 9.73
C ALA A 164 23.88 10.98 9.92
N ARG A 165 25.10 10.95 9.36
CA ARG A 165 26.04 9.83 9.53
C ARG A 165 26.55 9.71 10.97
N ASP A 166 26.96 10.81 11.60
CA ASP A 166 27.38 10.81 13.02
C ASP A 166 26.27 10.27 13.93
N LEU A 167 25.03 10.70 13.69
CA LEU A 167 23.87 10.24 14.46
C LEU A 167 23.57 8.76 14.24
N LEU A 168 23.71 8.26 13.01
CA LEU A 168 23.56 6.83 12.70
C LEU A 168 24.59 6.01 13.49
N ASP A 169 25.87 6.35 13.37
CA ASP A 169 26.97 5.63 14.03
C ASP A 169 26.79 5.66 15.55
N ARG A 170 26.45 6.82 16.12
CA ARG A 170 26.19 6.94 17.56
C ARG A 170 24.96 6.16 18.01
N GLY A 171 23.91 6.13 17.19
CA GLY A 171 22.69 5.38 17.44
C GLY A 171 22.96 3.88 17.52
N ILE A 172 23.75 3.34 16.60
CA ILE A 172 24.18 1.94 16.60
C ILE A 172 25.07 1.67 17.83
N ASN A 173 26.12 2.47 18.02
CA ASN A 173 27.09 2.27 19.10
C ASN A 173 26.47 2.33 20.51
N CYS A 174 25.40 3.10 20.71
CA CYS A 174 24.71 3.17 22.00
C CYS A 174 23.51 2.22 22.12
N GLY A 175 23.28 1.33 21.15
CA GLY A 175 22.16 0.38 21.11
C GLY A 175 20.78 1.03 20.92
N ALA A 176 20.73 2.29 20.49
CA ALA A 176 19.47 2.97 20.17
C ALA A 176 18.95 2.54 18.79
N LEU A 177 19.84 2.26 17.84
CA LEU A 177 19.55 1.58 16.58
C LEU A 177 20.05 0.13 16.67
N PRO A 178 19.42 -0.83 15.98
CA PRO A 178 19.86 -2.22 16.02
C PRO A 178 21.26 -2.37 15.41
N ASP A 179 22.00 -3.37 15.89
CA ASP A 179 23.29 -3.72 15.32
C ASP A 179 23.09 -4.36 13.93
N PRO A 180 23.68 -3.80 12.85
CA PRO A 180 23.55 -4.36 11.51
C PRO A 180 24.20 -5.75 11.34
N TRP A 181 25.08 -6.21 12.24
CA TRP A 181 25.60 -7.59 12.19
C TRP A 181 24.52 -8.66 12.34
N ASN A 182 23.35 -8.29 12.89
CA ASN A 182 22.19 -9.19 12.99
C ASN A 182 21.62 -9.60 11.62
N TYR A 183 21.99 -8.93 10.52
CA TYR A 183 21.64 -9.39 9.18
C TYR A 183 22.34 -10.71 8.85
N LEU A 184 23.66 -10.80 9.02
CA LEU A 184 24.41 -12.04 8.78
C LEU A 184 24.18 -13.09 9.87
N GLY A 185 24.12 -12.68 11.14
CA GLY A 185 24.02 -13.62 12.26
C GLY A 185 22.65 -14.29 12.40
N PHE A 186 21.56 -13.58 12.10
CA PHE A 186 20.20 -14.03 12.37
C PHE A 186 19.24 -13.86 11.20
N GLN A 187 19.68 -13.34 10.03
CA GLN A 187 18.80 -13.02 8.91
C GLN A 187 17.63 -12.10 9.29
N ALA A 188 17.81 -11.26 10.32
CA ALA A 188 16.76 -10.48 10.97
C ALA A 188 15.60 -11.27 11.61
N GLN A 189 15.78 -12.58 11.81
CA GLN A 189 14.81 -13.54 12.37
C GLN A 189 15.35 -14.13 13.68
N PHE A 190 14.63 -13.95 14.78
CA PHE A 190 15.01 -14.48 16.10
C PHE A 190 14.10 -15.66 16.48
N PRO A 191 14.55 -16.92 16.37
CA PRO A 191 13.76 -18.08 16.78
C PRO A 191 13.67 -18.17 18.31
N LEU A 192 12.46 -18.40 18.84
CA LEU A 192 12.24 -18.78 20.24
C LEU A 192 12.21 -20.31 20.44
N PHE A 193 11.74 -21.05 19.43
CA PHE A 193 11.67 -22.52 19.36
C PHE A 193 12.01 -22.96 17.93
N HIS A 194 12.18 -24.27 17.71
CA HIS A 194 12.50 -24.82 16.37
C HIS A 194 11.38 -24.65 15.34
N THR A 195 10.14 -24.49 15.78
CA THR A 195 8.96 -24.28 14.93
C THR A 195 8.96 -22.88 14.31
N ARG A 196 8.74 -22.79 12.99
CA ARG A 196 8.73 -21.52 12.23
C ARG A 196 7.71 -20.51 12.77
N GLU A 197 6.61 -21.00 13.34
CA GLU A 197 5.55 -20.18 13.95
C GLU A 197 6.06 -19.35 15.14
N ASP A 198 7.20 -19.72 15.73
CA ASP A 198 7.79 -19.08 16.91
C ASP A 198 8.99 -18.16 16.58
N VAL A 199 9.24 -17.90 15.28
CA VAL A 199 10.27 -16.95 14.82
C VAL A 199 9.73 -15.52 14.86
N ILE A 200 10.46 -14.62 15.52
CA ILE A 200 10.08 -13.21 15.61
C ILE A 200 11.01 -12.35 14.73
N PRO A 201 10.49 -11.69 13.67
CA PRO A 201 11.28 -10.73 12.90
C PRO A 201 11.50 -9.44 13.70
N ASP A 202 12.71 -8.89 13.67
CA ASP A 202 13.00 -7.57 14.27
C ASP A 202 12.77 -6.44 13.25
N ALA A 203 11.58 -5.84 13.31
CA ALA A 203 11.18 -4.73 12.44
C ALA A 203 12.13 -3.52 12.48
N ARG A 204 12.95 -3.36 13.53
CA ARG A 204 13.93 -2.25 13.61
C ARG A 204 15.03 -2.39 12.55
N LEU A 205 15.35 -3.62 12.14
CA LEU A 205 16.34 -3.87 11.09
C LEU A 205 15.81 -3.43 9.72
N GLU A 206 14.51 -3.57 9.45
CA GLU A 206 13.88 -3.00 8.25
C GLU A 206 13.85 -1.47 8.27
N ASP A 207 13.59 -0.87 9.44
CA ASP A 207 13.66 0.58 9.63
C ASP A 207 15.08 1.11 9.34
N LEU A 208 16.12 0.38 9.76
CA LEU A 208 17.51 0.70 9.49
C LEU A 208 17.83 0.64 7.98
N LEU A 209 17.36 -0.39 7.26
CA LEU A 209 17.48 -0.46 5.80
C LEU A 209 16.84 0.78 5.14
N THR A 210 15.63 1.15 5.59
CA THR A 210 14.91 2.31 5.06
C THR A 210 15.65 3.62 5.32
N LEU A 211 16.28 3.76 6.49
CA LEU A 211 17.13 4.92 6.82
C LEU A 211 18.36 5.00 5.92
N MET A 212 19.06 3.88 5.73
CA MET A 212 20.23 3.79 4.87
C MET A 212 19.90 4.09 3.41
N ASP A 213 18.76 3.59 2.92
CA ASP A 213 18.31 3.85 1.55
C ASP A 213 18.09 5.35 1.28
N ARG A 214 17.51 6.05 2.27
CA ARG A 214 17.32 7.50 2.20
C ARG A 214 18.65 8.25 2.31
N LEU A 215 19.58 7.79 3.14
CA LEU A 215 20.91 8.39 3.25
C LEU A 215 21.68 8.28 1.93
N PHE A 216 21.70 7.10 1.31
CA PHE A 216 22.29 6.90 -0.03
C PHE A 216 21.63 7.78 -1.09
N SER A 217 20.30 7.87 -1.08
CA SER A 217 19.55 8.74 -1.99
C SER A 217 19.89 10.22 -1.82
N ALA A 218 20.08 10.68 -0.58
CA ALA A 218 20.43 12.07 -0.27
C ALA A 218 21.87 12.39 -0.72
N TYR A 219 22.84 11.51 -0.44
CA TYR A 219 24.21 11.63 -0.99
C TYR A 219 24.21 11.68 -2.51
N GLY A 220 23.48 10.78 -3.17
CA GLY A 220 23.37 10.78 -4.62
C GLY A 220 22.81 12.10 -5.16
N THR A 221 21.74 12.61 -4.56
CA THR A 221 21.10 13.88 -4.96
C THR A 221 22.07 15.05 -4.82
N ALA A 222 22.75 15.18 -3.67
CA ALA A 222 23.73 16.23 -3.42
C ALA A 222 24.92 16.15 -4.41
N LEU A 223 25.42 14.94 -4.68
CA LEU A 223 26.53 14.69 -5.59
C LEU A 223 26.17 15.08 -7.03
N SER A 224 24.99 14.68 -7.51
CA SER A 224 24.48 15.03 -8.84
C SER A 224 24.28 16.53 -9.01
N GLU A 225 23.73 17.21 -8.00
CA GLU A 225 23.52 18.66 -8.06
C GLU A 225 24.85 19.43 -8.01
N ALA A 226 25.83 18.97 -7.23
CA ALA A 226 27.17 19.53 -7.20
C ALA A 226 27.86 19.43 -8.57
N ALA A 227 27.76 18.27 -9.21
CA ALA A 227 28.31 18.06 -10.55
C ALA A 227 27.62 18.92 -11.62
N ALA A 228 26.28 18.94 -11.61
CA ALA A 228 25.50 19.74 -12.56
C ALA A 228 25.74 21.25 -12.43
N ARG A 229 26.19 21.72 -11.25
CA ARG A 229 26.59 23.12 -11.00
C ARG A 229 28.08 23.40 -11.19
N GLY A 230 28.90 22.38 -11.49
CA GLY A 230 30.35 22.51 -11.70
C GLY A 230 31.14 22.78 -10.41
N ARG A 231 30.66 22.33 -9.26
CA ARG A 231 31.34 22.44 -7.95
C ARG A 231 32.26 21.26 -7.71
N ASN A 232 33.34 21.16 -8.48
CA ASN A 232 34.27 20.02 -8.45
C ASN A 232 34.88 19.77 -7.07
N ASP A 233 35.08 20.82 -6.27
CA ASP A 233 35.53 20.74 -4.87
C ASP A 233 34.59 19.92 -3.99
N LEU A 234 33.28 20.12 -4.15
CA LEU A 234 32.26 19.42 -3.38
C LEU A 234 31.97 18.03 -3.95
N VAL A 235 32.06 17.87 -5.28
CA VAL A 235 31.93 16.55 -5.92
C VAL A 235 32.95 15.57 -5.34
N SER A 236 34.23 15.95 -5.27
CA SER A 236 35.25 15.06 -4.72
C SER A 236 35.00 14.69 -3.26
N ARG A 237 34.54 15.64 -2.43
CA ARG A 237 34.24 15.37 -1.01
C ARG A 237 33.04 14.44 -0.84
N LEU A 238 31.90 14.78 -1.44
CA LEU A 238 30.68 13.97 -1.40
C LEU A 238 30.91 12.55 -1.94
N ASN A 239 31.71 12.42 -3.01
CA ASN A 239 32.05 11.14 -3.60
C ASN A 239 32.84 10.24 -2.64
N ASN A 240 33.85 10.81 -1.97
CA ASN A 240 34.69 10.06 -1.02
C ASN A 240 33.90 9.69 0.24
N ASP A 241 33.12 10.62 0.78
CA ASP A 241 32.32 10.38 1.99
C ASP A 241 31.26 9.29 1.74
N PHE A 242 30.61 9.32 0.57
CA PHE A 242 29.65 8.30 0.15
C PHE A 242 30.34 6.95 -0.09
N GLN A 243 31.51 6.92 -0.74
CA GLN A 243 32.27 5.68 -0.93
C GLN A 243 32.59 5.00 0.40
N ALA A 244 33.09 5.77 1.37
CA ALA A 244 33.45 5.25 2.68
C ALA A 244 32.23 4.72 3.45
N LEU A 245 31.07 5.38 3.32
CA LEU A 245 29.81 4.90 3.91
C LEU A 245 29.36 3.59 3.25
N ALA A 246 29.39 3.53 1.92
CA ALA A 246 28.96 2.38 1.14
C ALA A 246 29.80 1.13 1.42
N LEU A 247 31.13 1.26 1.45
CA LEU A 247 32.04 0.16 1.75
C LEU A 247 31.85 -0.37 3.17
N ASN A 248 31.64 0.51 4.15
CA ASN A 248 31.37 0.11 5.52
C ASN A 248 30.04 -0.66 5.62
N TRP A 249 28.99 -0.14 4.98
CA TRP A 249 27.65 -0.75 5.04
C TRP A 249 27.59 -2.14 4.42
N ASP A 250 28.23 -2.33 3.27
CA ASP A 250 28.21 -3.63 2.58
C ASP A 250 28.96 -4.73 3.38
N GLY A 251 29.86 -4.33 4.28
CA GLY A 251 30.52 -5.25 5.21
C GLY A 251 29.56 -5.99 6.16
N TYR A 252 28.35 -5.47 6.37
CA TYR A 252 27.33 -6.12 7.21
C TYR A 252 26.48 -7.18 6.48
N GLY A 253 26.72 -7.40 5.17
CA GLY A 253 26.07 -8.48 4.42
C GLY A 253 24.57 -8.32 4.15
N ALA A 254 23.98 -7.16 4.42
CA ALA A 254 22.54 -6.92 4.23
C ALA A 254 22.06 -7.23 2.79
N SER A 255 22.89 -6.97 1.78
CA SER A 255 22.57 -7.21 0.36
C SER A 255 22.78 -8.65 -0.12
N ILE A 256 23.28 -9.53 0.74
CA ILE A 256 23.57 -10.94 0.43
C ILE A 256 22.46 -11.85 0.98
N VAL A 257 21.83 -11.45 2.09
CA VAL A 257 20.74 -12.21 2.71
C VAL A 257 19.49 -12.18 1.82
N ILE A 258 19.08 -13.35 1.33
CA ILE A 258 18.01 -13.53 0.33
C ILE A 258 16.66 -12.93 0.81
N ASP A 259 16.35 -13.04 2.10
CA ASP A 259 15.09 -12.56 2.68
C ASP A 259 15.04 -11.04 2.90
N LEU A 260 16.16 -10.33 2.69
CA LEU A 260 16.24 -8.88 2.85
C LEU A 260 16.29 -8.19 1.49
N ASN A 261 15.31 -7.32 1.23
CA ASN A 261 15.28 -6.50 0.01
C ASN A 261 16.23 -5.29 0.14
N ALA A 262 17.54 -5.53 0.29
CA ALA A 262 18.56 -4.51 0.43
C ALA A 262 19.49 -4.47 -0.79
N GLU A 263 19.64 -3.29 -1.40
CA GLU A 263 20.65 -3.07 -2.45
C GLU A 263 22.04 -2.82 -1.83
N SER A 264 23.09 -3.29 -2.50
CA SER A 264 24.48 -2.94 -2.16
C SER A 264 24.70 -1.43 -2.18
N GLY A 265 25.24 -0.91 -1.07
CA GLY A 265 25.70 0.45 -0.92
C GLY A 265 26.78 0.81 -1.93
N VAL A 266 27.72 -0.10 -2.25
CA VAL A 266 28.75 0.12 -3.28
C VAL A 266 28.11 0.31 -4.65
N ARG A 267 27.08 -0.49 -5.01
CA ARG A 267 26.32 -0.29 -6.25
C ARG A 267 25.61 1.08 -6.28
N ARG A 268 25.03 1.51 -5.15
CA ARG A 268 24.39 2.84 -5.00
C ARG A 268 25.39 3.98 -5.20
N TRP A 269 26.52 3.92 -4.49
CA TRP A 269 27.59 4.90 -4.59
C TRP A 269 28.14 4.99 -6.01
N TRP A 270 28.49 3.84 -6.60
CA TRP A 270 29.03 3.78 -7.95
C TRP A 270 28.08 4.45 -8.94
N SER A 271 26.80 4.06 -8.90
CA SER A 271 25.76 4.62 -9.76
C SER A 271 25.67 6.15 -9.67
N ALA A 272 25.64 6.68 -8.44
CA ALA A 272 25.61 8.12 -8.22
C ALA A 272 26.87 8.84 -8.71
N SER A 273 28.03 8.20 -8.55
CA SER A 273 29.34 8.72 -8.99
C SER A 273 29.43 8.78 -10.52
N GLN A 274 28.94 7.76 -11.23
CA GLN A 274 28.84 7.77 -12.68
C GLN A 274 27.88 8.89 -13.15
N ALA A 275 26.69 8.99 -12.53
CA ALA A 275 25.73 10.03 -12.84
C ALA A 275 26.32 11.44 -12.68
N ALA A 276 27.06 11.66 -11.59
CA ALA A 276 27.74 12.92 -11.34
C ALA A 276 28.82 13.21 -12.39
N ARG A 277 29.66 12.23 -12.77
CA ARG A 277 30.67 12.40 -13.82
C ARG A 277 30.01 12.85 -15.14
N VAL A 278 28.94 12.17 -15.54
CA VAL A 278 28.19 12.48 -16.76
C VAL A 278 27.58 13.87 -16.71
N LEU A 279 26.97 14.26 -15.58
CA LEU A 279 26.39 15.60 -15.39
C LEU A 279 27.45 16.70 -15.40
N ALA A 280 28.64 16.45 -14.86
CA ALA A 280 29.78 17.38 -14.95
C ALA A 280 30.24 17.57 -16.42
N THR A 281 30.33 16.49 -17.19
CA THR A 281 30.65 16.58 -18.63
C THR A 281 29.55 17.34 -19.38
N TRP A 282 28.27 17.04 -19.13
CA TRP A 282 27.12 17.75 -19.71
C TRP A 282 27.15 19.25 -19.40
N GLN A 283 27.50 19.62 -18.17
CA GLN A 283 27.66 21.02 -17.75
C GLN A 283 28.72 21.72 -18.63
N SER A 284 29.85 21.06 -18.89
CA SER A 284 30.95 21.60 -19.69
C SER A 284 30.73 21.58 -21.22
N ALA A 285 29.79 20.75 -21.71
CA ALA A 285 29.61 20.44 -23.13
C ALA A 285 28.97 21.55 -24.01
N GLY A 286 28.45 22.62 -23.42
CA GLY A 286 27.93 23.79 -24.16
C GLY A 286 26.89 23.45 -25.25
N ALA A 287 27.22 23.66 -26.53
CA ALA A 287 26.33 23.38 -27.67
C ALA A 287 26.21 21.88 -28.03
N ALA A 288 27.09 21.02 -27.51
CA ALA A 288 27.07 19.57 -27.76
C ALA A 288 26.05 18.81 -26.88
N ARG A 289 25.36 19.51 -25.96
CA ARG A 289 24.38 18.91 -25.01
C ARG A 289 23.22 18.16 -25.68
N GLY A 290 22.85 18.55 -26.90
CA GLY A 290 21.75 17.94 -27.67
C GLY A 290 22.17 16.84 -28.65
N ASP A 291 23.45 16.45 -28.69
CA ASP A 291 23.94 15.43 -29.61
C ASP A 291 23.84 14.02 -29.01
N LEU A 292 23.18 13.10 -29.70
CA LEU A 292 23.09 11.69 -29.28
C LEU A 292 24.46 11.00 -29.28
N ALA A 293 25.38 11.40 -30.17
CA ALA A 293 26.72 10.83 -30.22
C ALA A 293 27.57 11.22 -28.99
N PHE A 294 27.28 12.39 -28.39
CA PHE A 294 27.89 12.79 -27.13
C PHE A 294 27.46 11.83 -26.00
N TRP A 295 26.16 11.56 -25.87
CA TRP A 295 25.63 10.69 -24.82
C TRP A 295 26.07 9.23 -24.99
N ALA A 296 26.05 8.70 -26.21
CA ALA A 296 26.52 7.34 -26.47
C ALA A 296 27.96 7.12 -25.98
N LYS A 297 28.85 8.10 -26.21
CA LYS A 297 30.25 8.07 -25.74
C LYS A 297 30.38 8.21 -24.22
N GLN A 298 29.49 8.94 -23.55
CA GLN A 298 29.55 9.12 -22.10
C GLN A 298 29.06 7.88 -21.32
N VAL A 299 28.25 7.05 -21.98
CA VAL A 299 27.55 5.91 -21.36
C VAL A 299 28.26 4.57 -21.61
N GLU A 300 29.19 4.52 -22.57
CA GLU A 300 30.00 3.36 -22.92
C GLU A 300 30.79 2.76 -21.73
N ASP A 301 31.22 3.62 -20.79
CA ASP A 301 32.04 3.22 -19.64
C ASP A 301 31.26 2.54 -18.50
N PHE A 302 29.93 2.77 -18.37
CA PHE A 302 29.15 2.26 -17.23
C PHE A 302 28.01 1.31 -17.59
N SER A 303 27.77 1.04 -18.88
CA SER A 303 26.87 -0.03 -19.33
C SER A 303 27.31 -1.44 -18.91
N ARG A 304 28.53 -1.61 -18.40
CA ARG A 304 29.08 -2.91 -17.96
C ARG A 304 28.63 -3.38 -16.57
N PHE A 305 27.96 -2.53 -15.77
CA PHE A 305 27.70 -2.79 -14.34
C PHE A 305 26.21 -2.70 -13.94
N GLN A 306 25.27 -2.98 -14.84
CA GLN A 306 23.81 -2.90 -14.56
C GLN A 306 23.41 -1.54 -13.93
N ALA A 307 23.81 -0.44 -14.57
CA ALA A 307 23.71 0.91 -14.02
C ALA A 307 22.32 1.57 -14.11
N GLY A 308 21.24 0.80 -13.91
CA GLY A 308 19.86 1.31 -13.94
C GLY A 308 19.63 2.52 -13.03
N PRO A 309 20.06 2.49 -11.76
CA PRO A 309 19.96 3.64 -10.86
C PRO A 309 20.70 4.89 -11.36
N ALA A 310 21.85 4.73 -12.04
CA ALA A 310 22.60 5.85 -12.60
C ALA A 310 21.83 6.53 -13.73
N TYR A 311 21.24 5.74 -14.66
CA TYR A 311 20.37 6.28 -15.71
C TYR A 311 19.18 7.02 -15.12
N ALA A 312 18.50 6.42 -14.15
CA ALA A 312 17.35 7.02 -13.49
C ALA A 312 17.71 8.41 -12.93
N GLN A 313 18.84 8.52 -12.23
CA GLN A 313 19.31 9.76 -11.63
C GLN A 313 19.69 10.84 -12.66
N ILE A 314 20.42 10.46 -13.73
CA ILE A 314 20.77 11.39 -14.82
C ILE A 314 19.50 11.90 -15.51
N VAL A 315 18.59 11.00 -15.87
CA VAL A 315 17.34 11.36 -16.56
C VAL A 315 16.46 12.25 -15.69
N ASP A 316 16.28 11.93 -14.41
CA ASP A 316 15.48 12.72 -13.48
C ASP A 316 16.02 14.16 -13.36
N ALA A 317 17.34 14.30 -13.22
CA ALA A 317 18.04 15.59 -13.16
C ALA A 317 17.92 16.41 -14.45
N LEU A 318 17.97 15.77 -15.62
CA LEU A 318 17.82 16.44 -16.92
C LEU A 318 16.35 16.82 -17.21
N LEU A 319 15.38 16.01 -16.75
CA LEU A 319 13.96 16.33 -16.84
C LEU A 319 13.60 17.55 -15.98
N ASP A 320 14.18 17.69 -14.79
CA ASP A 320 14.05 18.91 -13.95
C ASP A 320 14.52 20.17 -14.68
N ARG A 321 15.52 20.02 -15.55
CA ARG A 321 16.11 21.10 -16.34
C ARG A 321 15.42 21.30 -17.70
N GLY A 322 14.45 20.46 -18.04
CA GLY A 322 13.63 20.56 -19.26
C GLY A 322 14.31 20.08 -20.56
N ASP A 323 15.39 19.29 -20.48
CA ASP A 323 16.10 18.77 -21.66
C ASP A 323 15.43 17.50 -22.21
N LEU A 324 14.31 17.67 -22.91
CA LEU A 324 13.53 16.56 -23.48
C LEU A 324 14.29 15.74 -24.54
N PRO A 325 15.08 16.32 -25.46
CA PRO A 325 15.82 15.53 -26.45
C PRO A 325 16.89 14.61 -25.84
N ALA A 326 17.69 15.11 -24.88
CA ALA A 326 18.74 14.31 -24.24
C ALA A 326 18.15 13.16 -23.41
N THR A 327 17.11 13.46 -22.62
CA THR A 327 16.42 12.46 -21.78
C THR A 327 15.75 11.38 -22.60
N MET A 328 15.18 11.72 -23.77
CA MET A 328 14.64 10.72 -24.68
C MET A 328 15.75 9.75 -25.13
N GLY A 329 16.92 10.25 -25.56
CA GLY A 329 18.02 9.38 -25.98
C GLY A 329 18.50 8.43 -24.89
N LEU A 330 18.71 8.95 -23.67
CA LEU A 330 19.16 8.17 -22.52
C LEU A 330 18.15 7.11 -22.07
N LEU A 331 16.85 7.42 -22.07
CA LEU A 331 15.81 6.45 -21.73
C LEU A 331 15.78 5.26 -22.68
N MET A 332 15.99 5.51 -23.98
CA MET A 332 16.00 4.44 -24.98
C MET A 332 17.25 3.58 -24.87
N GLN A 333 18.39 4.21 -24.58
CA GLN A 333 19.64 3.49 -24.34
C GLN A 333 19.56 2.63 -23.07
N TRP A 334 18.97 3.16 -21.99
CA TRP A 334 18.74 2.38 -20.77
C TRP A 334 17.80 1.20 -21.04
N LEU A 335 16.69 1.43 -21.75
CA LEU A 335 15.72 0.38 -22.04
C LEU A 335 16.34 -0.83 -22.78
N ASN A 336 17.31 -0.61 -23.67
CA ASN A 336 18.03 -1.67 -24.39
C ASN A 336 18.91 -2.55 -23.46
N GLN A 337 19.26 -2.05 -22.28
CA GLN A 337 20.13 -2.74 -21.31
C GLN A 337 19.41 -3.02 -19.99
N ALA A 338 18.11 -2.74 -19.91
CA ALA A 338 17.34 -2.82 -18.68
C ALA A 338 17.09 -4.28 -18.30
N ILE A 339 17.22 -4.59 -17.01
CA ILE A 339 16.75 -5.85 -16.43
C ILE A 339 15.27 -5.71 -16.00
N PRO A 340 14.52 -6.80 -15.74
CA PRO A 340 13.11 -6.70 -15.33
C PRO A 340 12.86 -5.68 -14.21
N GLY A 341 13.69 -5.65 -13.18
CA GLY A 341 13.59 -4.71 -12.05
C GLY A 341 13.66 -3.22 -12.41
N ASP A 342 14.32 -2.85 -13.52
CA ASP A 342 14.46 -1.45 -13.96
C ASP A 342 13.18 -0.91 -14.64
N LEU A 343 12.35 -1.81 -15.18
CA LEU A 343 11.32 -1.44 -16.16
C LEU A 343 10.17 -0.63 -15.53
N ALA A 344 9.70 -1.02 -14.34
CA ALA A 344 8.50 -0.47 -13.74
C ALA A 344 8.50 -0.64 -12.21
N GLY A 345 7.44 -0.16 -11.55
CA GLY A 345 7.21 -0.36 -10.10
C GLY A 345 7.46 0.88 -9.25
N ASN A 346 8.40 1.76 -9.64
CA ASN A 346 8.69 2.99 -8.89
C ASN A 346 8.72 4.26 -9.80
N PRO A 347 8.60 5.49 -9.25
CA PRO A 347 8.60 6.74 -10.05
C PRO A 347 9.91 7.08 -10.77
N LYS A 348 11.01 6.38 -10.46
CA LYS A 348 12.34 6.50 -11.06
C LYS A 348 12.65 5.36 -12.05
N SER A 349 11.79 4.36 -12.18
CA SER A 349 11.88 3.29 -13.19
C SER A 349 11.77 3.85 -14.61
N VAL A 350 12.16 3.05 -15.61
CA VAL A 350 12.04 3.42 -17.04
C VAL A 350 10.61 3.87 -17.36
N GLY A 351 9.61 3.06 -17.01
CA GLY A 351 8.19 3.38 -17.22
C GLY A 351 7.75 4.67 -16.51
N GLY A 352 8.20 4.89 -15.28
CA GLY A 352 7.92 6.10 -14.50
C GLY A 352 8.48 7.37 -15.15
N LEU A 353 9.73 7.33 -15.61
CA LEU A 353 10.41 8.45 -16.23
C LEU A 353 9.95 8.71 -17.68
N LEU A 354 9.57 7.67 -18.44
CA LEU A 354 8.87 7.83 -19.73
C LEU A 354 7.55 8.59 -19.54
N GLY A 355 6.78 8.24 -18.49
CA GLY A 355 5.54 8.94 -18.12
C GLY A 355 5.78 10.40 -17.78
N ARG A 356 6.83 10.68 -17.01
CA ARG A 356 7.24 12.05 -16.65
C ARG A 356 7.66 12.86 -17.88
N TRP A 357 8.46 12.26 -18.77
CA TRP A 357 8.89 12.87 -20.02
C TRP A 357 7.69 13.30 -20.86
N LEU A 358 6.71 12.40 -21.05
CA LEU A 358 5.52 12.69 -21.84
C LEU A 358 4.62 13.74 -21.16
N GLN A 359 4.52 13.73 -19.83
CA GLN A 359 3.80 14.76 -19.09
C GLN A 359 4.37 16.16 -19.34
N LEU A 360 5.70 16.32 -19.29
CA LEU A 360 6.39 17.58 -19.58
C LEU A 360 6.28 17.97 -21.05
N ALA A 361 6.44 17.00 -21.96
CA ALA A 361 6.24 17.21 -23.39
C ALA A 361 4.80 17.61 -23.73
N THR A 362 3.80 17.25 -22.93
CA THR A 362 2.40 17.63 -23.15
C THR A 362 1.91 18.72 -22.20
N ASP A 363 2.82 19.45 -21.55
CA ASP A 363 2.50 20.55 -20.64
C ASP A 363 2.57 21.91 -21.36
N PRO A 364 1.46 22.70 -21.40
CA PRO A 364 1.47 24.03 -22.02
C PRO A 364 2.36 25.04 -21.29
N VAL A 365 2.77 24.79 -20.04
CA VAL A 365 3.72 25.63 -19.30
C VAL A 365 5.13 25.46 -19.84
N HIS A 366 5.51 24.23 -20.18
CA HIS A 366 6.87 23.87 -20.55
C HIS A 366 7.09 23.92 -22.06
N VAL A 367 6.06 23.65 -22.87
CA VAL A 367 6.21 23.56 -24.32
C VAL A 367 5.17 24.39 -25.08
N ARG A 368 5.64 25.08 -26.13
CA ARG A 368 4.79 25.80 -27.07
C ARG A 368 4.27 24.87 -28.15
N ARG A 369 2.97 25.00 -28.44
CA ARG A 369 2.29 24.29 -29.54
C ARG A 369 2.99 24.55 -30.89
N SER A 370 3.67 23.54 -31.45
CA SER A 370 4.34 23.61 -32.75
C SER A 370 4.29 22.24 -33.48
N GLN A 371 4.49 22.24 -34.80
CA GLN A 371 4.54 21.01 -35.59
C GLN A 371 5.83 20.20 -35.34
N ASP A 372 6.95 20.88 -35.08
CA ASP A 372 8.22 20.23 -34.72
C ASP A 372 8.10 19.48 -33.38
N HIS A 373 7.32 20.03 -32.45
CA HIS A 373 7.05 19.38 -31.17
C HIS A 373 6.17 18.14 -31.32
N THR A 374 5.15 18.19 -32.19
CA THR A 374 4.36 17.00 -32.55
C THR A 374 5.26 15.89 -33.08
N ARG A 375 6.19 16.22 -34.00
CA ARG A 375 7.15 15.25 -34.56
C ARG A 375 8.08 14.65 -33.51
N MET A 376 8.46 15.41 -32.48
CA MET A 376 9.28 14.89 -31.38
C MET A 376 8.52 13.83 -30.57
N VAL A 377 7.23 14.05 -30.27
CA VAL A 377 6.40 13.05 -29.59
C VAL A 377 6.16 11.82 -30.47
N GLU A 378 5.94 11.99 -31.78
CA GLU A 378 5.83 10.87 -32.72
C GLU A 378 7.12 10.05 -32.79
N ARG A 379 8.27 10.73 -32.84
CA ARG A 379 9.60 10.09 -32.81
C ARG A 379 9.84 9.35 -31.49
N PHE A 380 9.43 9.92 -30.36
CA PHE A 380 9.54 9.29 -29.06
C PHE A 380 8.90 7.89 -29.05
N PHE A 381 7.66 7.74 -29.52
CA PHE A 381 7.01 6.42 -29.59
C PHE A 381 7.67 5.49 -30.60
N ALA A 382 8.09 5.99 -31.76
CA ALA A 382 8.74 5.16 -32.77
C ALA A 382 10.09 4.61 -32.28
N VAL A 383 10.85 5.40 -31.52
CA VAL A 383 12.12 4.95 -30.94
C VAL A 383 11.86 4.04 -29.73
N LEU A 384 10.84 4.32 -28.91
CA LEU A 384 10.43 3.46 -27.80
C LEU A 384 10.09 2.05 -28.27
N GLU A 385 9.26 1.93 -29.30
CA GLU A 385 8.90 0.66 -29.91
C GLU A 385 10.14 -0.11 -30.42
N ALA A 386 11.09 0.60 -31.06
CA ALA A 386 12.29 -0.03 -31.58
C ALA A 386 13.30 -0.50 -30.52
N ASN A 387 13.33 0.14 -29.34
CA ASN A 387 14.29 -0.19 -28.27
C ASN A 387 13.70 -1.10 -27.18
N ALA A 388 12.38 -1.27 -27.13
CA ALA A 388 11.74 -2.14 -26.16
C ALA A 388 11.93 -3.63 -26.47
N GLU A 389 12.27 -4.01 -27.71
CA GLU A 389 12.53 -5.39 -28.14
C GLU A 389 11.53 -6.41 -27.55
N SER A 390 11.99 -7.38 -26.74
CA SER A 390 11.16 -8.40 -26.09
C SER A 390 10.16 -7.82 -25.09
N TYR A 391 10.46 -6.67 -24.47
CA TYR A 391 9.58 -5.96 -23.54
C TYR A 391 8.41 -5.24 -24.22
N TRP A 392 8.39 -5.15 -25.56
CA TRP A 392 7.25 -4.60 -26.31
C TRP A 392 6.10 -5.59 -26.48
N THR A 393 6.39 -6.88 -26.31
CA THR A 393 5.45 -8.00 -26.46
C THR A 393 5.11 -8.61 -25.11
N VAL A 394 3.96 -9.30 -25.02
CA VAL A 394 3.58 -9.99 -23.79
C VAL A 394 4.42 -11.28 -23.65
N PRO A 395 5.02 -11.54 -22.48
CA PRO A 395 5.77 -12.78 -22.24
C PRO A 395 4.84 -14.01 -22.35
N ARG A 396 5.40 -15.15 -22.75
CA ARG A 396 4.70 -16.44 -22.79
C ARG A 396 5.13 -17.27 -21.59
N LEU A 397 4.24 -18.14 -21.11
CA LEU A 397 4.56 -19.15 -20.11
C LEU A 397 5.06 -20.39 -20.85
N ASP A 398 6.37 -20.50 -21.05
CA ASP A 398 7.07 -21.61 -21.70
C ASP A 398 8.14 -22.21 -20.77
N ASP A 399 8.68 -23.38 -21.16
CA ASP A 399 9.64 -24.14 -20.34
C ASP A 399 10.88 -23.31 -19.97
N GLU A 400 11.32 -22.40 -20.86
CA GLU A 400 12.44 -21.47 -20.61
C GLU A 400 12.12 -20.47 -19.48
N LEU A 401 10.89 -19.93 -19.42
CA LEU A 401 10.47 -19.06 -18.34
C LEU A 401 10.28 -19.83 -17.01
N LEU A 402 9.81 -21.08 -17.09
CA LEU A 402 9.66 -21.94 -15.91
C LEU A 402 11.03 -22.29 -15.33
N GLU A 403 12.03 -22.60 -16.16
CA GLU A 403 13.42 -22.83 -15.73
C GLU A 403 14.03 -21.57 -15.09
N LEU A 404 13.79 -20.38 -15.66
CA LEU A 404 14.24 -19.10 -15.08
C LEU A 404 13.52 -18.73 -13.77
N ALA A 405 12.33 -19.28 -13.54
CA ALA A 405 11.53 -19.04 -12.33
C ALA A 405 11.88 -20.00 -11.19
N ILE A 406 12.65 -21.07 -11.44
CA ILE A 406 13.23 -21.87 -10.37
C ILE A 406 14.24 -20.98 -9.65
N PRO A 407 14.16 -20.83 -8.31
CA PRO A 407 15.18 -20.12 -7.58
C PRO A 407 16.52 -20.80 -7.89
N ALA A 408 17.44 -20.10 -8.55
CA ALA A 408 18.83 -20.48 -8.46
C ALA A 408 19.12 -20.49 -6.96
N GLN A 409 19.35 -21.66 -6.35
CA GLN A 409 20.06 -21.68 -5.08
C GLN A 409 21.39 -21.01 -5.40
N PRO A 410 21.67 -19.79 -4.91
CA PRO A 410 23.03 -19.36 -4.91
C PRO A 410 23.68 -20.29 -3.90
N THR A 411 24.38 -21.30 -4.37
CA THR A 411 25.46 -21.90 -3.57
C THR A 411 26.32 -20.69 -3.21
N LEU A 412 26.14 -20.20 -1.98
CA LEU A 412 26.77 -18.98 -1.43
C LEU A 412 28.27 -18.95 -1.73
N LEU A 413 28.88 -20.12 -1.95
CA LEU A 413 30.29 -20.32 -2.29
C LEU A 413 30.66 -20.04 -3.76
N GLU A 414 29.85 -20.38 -4.75
CA GLU A 414 30.22 -20.27 -6.18
C GLU A 414 30.18 -18.83 -6.69
N GLU A 415 29.14 -18.05 -6.33
CA GLU A 415 29.10 -16.62 -6.67
C GLU A 415 30.17 -15.81 -5.90
N LEU A 416 30.53 -16.26 -4.68
CA LEU A 416 31.67 -15.70 -3.94
C LEU A 416 32.98 -15.96 -4.69
N MET A 417 33.21 -17.19 -5.18
CA MET A 417 34.43 -17.58 -5.92
C MET A 417 34.54 -16.88 -7.28
N ASP A 418 33.45 -16.74 -8.04
CA ASP A 418 33.43 -16.05 -9.33
C ASP A 418 33.65 -14.53 -9.20
N SER A 419 33.25 -13.93 -8.07
CA SER A 419 33.44 -12.49 -7.82
C SER A 419 34.88 -12.11 -7.47
N ILE A 420 35.71 -13.08 -7.04
CA ILE A 420 37.08 -12.87 -6.56
C ILE A 420 38.13 -13.16 -7.67
N GLY A 421 37.71 -13.65 -8.84
CA GLY A 421 38.58 -13.71 -10.02
C GLY A 421 39.65 -14.79 -9.96
N GLN A 422 39.32 -15.98 -9.44
CA GLN A 422 40.13 -17.17 -9.66
C GLN A 422 39.82 -17.71 -11.07
N THR A 423 40.77 -17.58 -11.99
CA THR A 423 40.78 -18.41 -13.20
C THR A 423 41.25 -19.80 -12.79
N ASP A 424 40.40 -20.81 -13.04
CA ASP A 424 40.80 -22.23 -13.02
C ASP A 424 42.11 -22.41 -13.80
N ASP A 425 43.20 -22.69 -13.08
CA ASP A 425 44.39 -23.29 -13.67
C ASP A 425 44.60 -24.65 -13.00
N ASP A 426 44.72 -25.65 -13.87
CA ASP A 426 45.14 -27.04 -13.65
C ASP A 426 44.17 -28.04 -13.00
N SER A 427 43.25 -28.56 -13.83
CA SER A 427 42.94 -29.99 -13.81
C SER A 427 42.99 -30.58 -15.22
N ASP A 428 44.21 -30.86 -15.69
CA ASP A 428 44.48 -31.76 -16.80
C ASP A 428 44.08 -33.20 -16.39
N GLU A 429 42.87 -33.65 -16.75
CA GLU A 429 42.58 -35.09 -16.88
C GLU A 429 41.89 -35.40 -18.20
N GLN A 430 42.69 -35.97 -19.12
CA GLN A 430 42.20 -36.61 -20.34
C GLN A 430 41.34 -37.84 -20.00
N PRO A 431 40.29 -38.11 -20.79
CA PRO A 431 39.37 -39.22 -20.52
C PRO A 431 40.03 -40.56 -20.86
N ARG A 432 40.09 -41.47 -19.89
CA ARG A 432 40.41 -42.88 -20.14
C ARG A 432 39.14 -43.71 -20.26
N GLU A 433 39.09 -44.45 -21.37
CA GLU A 433 38.02 -45.37 -21.77
C GLU A 433 37.81 -46.50 -20.75
N ASP A 434 36.54 -46.88 -20.61
CA ASP A 434 36.05 -48.04 -19.88
C ASP A 434 36.72 -49.34 -20.34
N ALA A 435 37.35 -50.06 -19.40
CA ALA A 435 37.61 -51.49 -19.54
C ALA A 435 37.50 -52.19 -18.19
N GLU A 436 36.41 -52.96 -18.07
CA GLU A 436 36.17 -54.17 -17.28
C GLU A 436 37.02 -54.44 -16.03
N PHE A 437 36.32 -54.55 -14.91
CA PHE A 437 36.71 -55.33 -13.73
C PHE A 437 37.18 -56.74 -14.13
N ASP A 438 38.37 -57.14 -13.69
CA ASP A 438 38.49 -58.38 -12.92
C ASP A 438 39.61 -58.33 -11.89
N ASN A 439 39.32 -58.99 -10.78
CA ASN A 439 40.02 -59.12 -9.52
C ASN A 439 41.48 -59.59 -9.64
N GLN A 440 42.36 -59.11 -8.76
CA GLN A 440 43.09 -59.98 -7.82
C GLN A 440 43.98 -59.23 -6.81
N PHE A 441 43.66 -59.45 -5.54
CA PHE A 441 44.55 -59.75 -4.41
C PHE A 441 45.68 -58.77 -3.99
N GLU A 442 45.43 -58.21 -2.80
CA GLU A 442 46.25 -58.20 -1.58
C GLU A 442 47.59 -57.44 -1.46
N SER A 443 47.60 -56.68 -0.36
CA SER A 443 48.68 -56.47 0.63
C SER A 443 49.69 -55.35 0.42
N ASN A 444 49.34 -54.19 0.98
CA ASN A 444 49.92 -53.61 2.19
C ASN A 444 51.29 -54.17 2.64
N ASP A 445 52.32 -53.31 2.62
CA ASP A 445 53.26 -53.18 3.74
C ASP A 445 54.04 -51.85 3.63
N GLY A 446 54.46 -51.32 4.78
CA GLY A 446 55.72 -50.57 4.84
C GLY A 446 55.64 -49.08 5.08
N SER A 447 55.37 -48.76 6.34
CA SER A 447 55.72 -47.54 7.08
C SER A 447 57.06 -46.87 6.78
N ASP A 448 57.10 -45.61 7.22
CA ASP A 448 58.14 -44.99 8.07
C ASP A 448 59.13 -44.00 7.43
N TYR A 449 58.84 -42.72 7.72
CA TYR A 449 59.71 -41.63 8.15
C TYR A 449 61.23 -41.81 8.05
N THR A 450 61.94 -40.75 7.63
CA THR A 450 62.99 -40.10 8.46
C THR A 450 63.62 -38.85 7.81
N ASN A 451 63.57 -37.75 8.56
CA ASN A 451 64.62 -36.75 8.88
C ASN A 451 65.74 -36.40 7.88
N GLY A 452 66.01 -35.09 7.77
CA GLY A 452 67.36 -34.61 7.44
C GLY A 452 67.46 -33.09 7.25
N PHE A 453 68.12 -32.42 8.19
CA PHE A 453 68.35 -30.98 8.31
C PHE A 453 69.77 -30.63 7.81
N ASP A 454 69.93 -29.65 6.91
CA ASP A 454 71.13 -28.79 6.65
C ASP A 454 70.79 -27.92 5.41
N GLY A 455 71.09 -26.64 5.23
CA GLY A 455 71.99 -25.69 5.86
C GLY A 455 72.58 -24.77 4.76
N GLY A 456 72.34 -23.46 4.83
CA GLY A 456 73.30 -22.43 4.41
C GLY A 456 73.33 -21.88 2.96
N GLU A 457 72.78 -20.66 2.84
CA GLU A 457 73.23 -19.49 2.05
C GLU A 457 73.10 -19.44 0.51
N GLY A 458 72.35 -18.42 0.04
CA GLY A 458 72.50 -17.83 -1.29
C GLY A 458 71.28 -17.06 -1.83
N GLU A 459 71.23 -15.76 -1.56
CA GLU A 459 70.81 -14.68 -2.47
C GLU A 459 69.44 -14.69 -3.22
N LEU A 460 68.74 -13.56 -2.99
CA LEU A 460 67.80 -12.80 -3.84
C LEU A 460 66.33 -12.86 -3.42
N ALA A 461 65.82 -11.67 -3.15
CA ALA A 461 64.45 -11.37 -2.75
C ALA A 461 63.51 -11.45 -3.95
N ASP A 462 62.47 -12.25 -3.81
CA ASP A 462 61.19 -12.07 -4.48
C ASP A 462 60.12 -11.92 -3.39
N GLU A 463 59.29 -10.89 -3.55
CA GLU A 463 58.12 -10.56 -2.73
C GLU A 463 57.00 -11.55 -3.04
N ASP A 464 56.70 -12.46 -2.10
CA ASP A 464 55.40 -13.10 -2.01
C ASP A 464 54.59 -12.38 -0.92
N GLY A 465 53.85 -11.36 -1.33
CA GLY A 465 52.71 -10.84 -0.58
C GLY A 465 51.49 -11.67 -0.94
N LEU A 466 51.25 -12.72 -0.16
CA LEU A 466 50.04 -13.53 -0.24
C LEU A 466 48.84 -12.76 0.32
N ASP A 467 47.68 -13.02 -0.30
CA ASP A 467 46.35 -12.44 -0.09
C ASP A 467 45.94 -12.25 1.38
N ASP A 468 45.59 -11.00 1.73
CA ASP A 468 44.83 -10.62 2.92
C ASP A 468 43.29 -10.63 2.65
N ASP A 469 42.83 -11.12 1.49
CA ASP A 469 41.41 -11.04 1.08
C ASP A 469 40.57 -12.29 1.47
N GLU A 470 41.19 -13.41 1.88
CA GLU A 470 40.49 -14.60 2.42
C GLU A 470 39.99 -14.42 3.87
N THR A 471 40.19 -13.25 4.48
CA THR A 471 39.90 -13.00 5.91
C THR A 471 38.71 -12.08 6.22
N LEU A 472 38.05 -11.47 5.23
CA LEU A 472 37.11 -10.37 5.51
C LEU A 472 35.81 -10.82 6.22
N PHE A 473 35.31 -12.02 5.93
CA PHE A 473 34.09 -12.58 6.55
C PHE A 473 34.36 -13.76 7.48
N SER A 474 35.46 -14.48 7.30
CA SER A 474 35.89 -15.55 8.22
C SER A 474 36.19 -15.00 9.61
N ALA A 475 36.76 -13.80 9.71
CA ALA A 475 37.02 -13.13 10.99
C ALA A 475 35.76 -12.80 11.82
N ALA A 476 34.56 -12.80 11.22
CA ALA A 476 33.29 -12.64 11.95
C ALA A 476 32.85 -13.94 12.65
N TYR A 477 33.38 -15.09 12.22
CA TYR A 477 33.09 -16.42 12.76
C TYR A 477 34.30 -17.03 13.49
N ASP A 478 35.52 -16.60 13.16
CA ASP A 478 36.74 -16.97 13.88
C ASP A 478 36.72 -16.34 15.28
N ASP A 479 36.79 -17.19 16.32
CA ASP A 479 36.64 -16.87 17.75
C ASP A 479 35.21 -16.61 18.28
N VAL A 480 34.15 -16.78 17.47
CA VAL A 480 32.77 -16.76 17.99
C VAL A 480 32.32 -18.19 18.29
N THR A 481 32.57 -18.67 19.52
CA THR A 481 31.82 -19.84 20.02
C THR A 481 30.40 -19.42 20.34
N PHE A 482 29.43 -19.80 19.50
CA PHE A 482 28.01 -19.75 19.88
C PHE A 482 27.86 -20.58 21.16
N ARG A 483 27.58 -19.91 22.28
CA ARG A 483 27.15 -20.60 23.49
C ARG A 483 25.65 -20.69 23.37
N ASP A 484 25.17 -21.91 23.13
CA ASP A 484 23.76 -22.23 23.24
C ASP A 484 23.24 -21.67 24.58
N SER A 485 22.31 -20.72 24.48
CA SER A 485 21.67 -20.11 25.64
C SER A 485 20.47 -20.93 26.13
N ALA A 486 20.04 -21.95 25.38
CA ALA A 486 18.92 -22.82 25.73
C ALA A 486 19.35 -24.04 26.57
N ASP A 487 20.62 -24.51 26.46
CA ASP A 487 21.15 -25.71 27.14
C ASP A 487 20.20 -26.91 26.96
N ASP A 488 19.60 -27.02 25.77
CA ASP A 488 18.57 -28.00 25.42
C ASP A 488 19.16 -29.27 24.77
N GLY A 489 20.48 -29.26 24.52
CA GLY A 489 21.21 -30.40 23.96
C GLY A 489 21.13 -30.52 22.44
N PHE A 490 20.64 -29.49 21.74
CA PHE A 490 20.63 -29.41 20.28
C PHE A 490 21.70 -28.44 19.75
N GLU A 491 22.80 -28.97 19.21
CA GLU A 491 23.74 -28.21 18.38
C GLU A 491 23.24 -28.24 16.92
N SER A 492 22.37 -27.30 16.52
CA SER A 492 22.07 -27.05 15.10
C SER A 492 22.42 -25.61 14.75
N GLU A 493 23.24 -25.42 13.72
CA GLU A 493 23.79 -24.12 13.32
C GLU A 493 22.82 -23.25 12.52
N LEU A 494 21.77 -23.82 11.92
CA LEU A 494 20.81 -23.10 11.10
C LEU A 494 19.43 -23.77 11.18
N ILE A 495 18.38 -23.00 10.88
CA ILE A 495 17.02 -23.52 10.68
C ILE A 495 17.09 -24.64 9.63
N ASP A 496 16.56 -25.82 9.97
CA ASP A 496 16.47 -26.99 9.07
C ASP A 496 15.81 -26.58 7.74
N GLU A 497 16.26 -27.14 6.60
CA GLU A 497 15.93 -26.75 5.22
C GLU A 497 14.43 -26.83 4.86
N GLY A 498 13.61 -25.94 5.44
CA GLY A 498 12.22 -25.70 5.09
C GLY A 498 12.09 -24.51 4.13
N SER A 499 11.13 -24.58 3.20
CA SER A 499 10.92 -23.64 2.08
C SER A 499 11.10 -22.16 2.47
N LEU A 500 12.19 -21.56 2.00
CA LEU A 500 12.50 -20.13 2.13
C LEU A 500 11.39 -19.28 1.47
N PRO A 501 11.00 -18.11 2.04
CA PRO A 501 10.15 -17.15 1.34
C PRO A 501 10.73 -16.81 -0.04
N GLY A 502 9.90 -16.78 -1.08
CA GLY A 502 10.39 -16.53 -2.44
C GLY A 502 11.02 -17.74 -3.14
N ALA A 503 10.98 -18.93 -2.54
CA ALA A 503 11.47 -20.17 -3.13
C ALA A 503 10.40 -20.98 -3.89
N THR A 504 9.13 -20.56 -3.84
CA THR A 504 8.06 -21.27 -4.55
C THR A 504 8.00 -20.89 -6.03
N GLU A 505 7.53 -21.82 -6.87
CA GLU A 505 7.45 -21.63 -8.33
C GLU A 505 6.69 -20.35 -8.72
N PHE A 506 5.54 -20.09 -8.10
CA PHE A 506 4.73 -18.91 -8.40
C PHE A 506 5.37 -17.60 -7.93
N GLU A 507 6.18 -17.60 -6.87
CA GLU A 507 6.94 -16.44 -6.45
C GLU A 507 8.07 -16.11 -7.43
N GLY A 508 8.75 -17.12 -7.97
CA GLY A 508 9.71 -16.97 -9.06
C GLY A 508 9.08 -16.40 -10.33
N LEU A 509 7.94 -16.98 -10.76
CA LEU A 509 7.16 -16.47 -11.88
C LEU A 509 6.69 -15.02 -11.65
N TYR A 510 6.29 -14.69 -10.43
CA TYR A 510 5.89 -13.33 -10.08
C TYR A 510 7.05 -12.34 -10.26
N ARG A 511 8.25 -12.69 -9.79
CA ARG A 511 9.47 -11.86 -9.88
C ARG A 511 9.83 -11.54 -11.33
N GLU A 512 9.70 -12.50 -12.24
CA GLU A 512 10.01 -12.32 -13.66
C GLU A 512 8.91 -11.62 -14.47
N LEU A 513 7.64 -11.99 -14.25
CA LEU A 513 6.53 -11.52 -15.08
C LEU A 513 6.03 -10.15 -14.68
N VAL A 514 5.93 -9.86 -13.38
CA VAL A 514 5.28 -8.63 -12.90
C VAL A 514 5.97 -7.36 -13.41
N PRO A 515 7.32 -7.21 -13.37
CA PRO A 515 7.95 -6.00 -13.86
C PRO A 515 7.70 -5.75 -15.36
N ARG A 516 7.74 -6.81 -16.19
CA ARG A 516 7.43 -6.75 -17.63
C ARG A 516 5.97 -6.36 -17.87
N LEU A 517 5.03 -6.96 -17.14
CA LEU A 517 3.60 -6.63 -17.22
C LEU A 517 3.33 -5.17 -16.81
N ARG A 518 3.98 -4.69 -15.74
CA ARG A 518 3.87 -3.29 -15.28
C ARG A 518 4.48 -2.29 -16.26
N PHE A 519 5.48 -2.70 -17.04
CA PHE A 519 6.00 -1.89 -18.14
C PHE A 519 4.99 -1.74 -19.28
N LEU A 520 4.35 -2.84 -19.70
CA LEU A 520 3.25 -2.80 -20.68
C LEU A 520 2.06 -1.95 -20.18
N GLU A 521 1.77 -1.99 -18.87
CA GLU A 521 0.81 -1.09 -18.23
C GLU A 521 1.23 0.37 -18.39
N SER A 522 2.52 0.67 -18.21
CA SER A 522 3.09 2.01 -18.37
C SER A 522 2.98 2.50 -19.82
N ILE A 523 3.27 1.65 -20.82
CA ILE A 523 3.07 1.96 -22.25
C ILE A 523 1.60 2.29 -22.53
N SER A 524 0.68 1.49 -22.00
CA SER A 524 -0.77 1.75 -22.12
C SER A 524 -1.16 3.11 -21.51
N ARG A 525 -0.57 3.49 -20.37
CA ARG A 525 -0.77 4.82 -19.76
C ARG A 525 -0.18 5.94 -20.60
N LEU A 526 0.98 5.75 -21.25
CA LEU A 526 1.58 6.72 -22.16
C LEU A 526 0.62 7.05 -23.32
N TRP A 527 0.04 6.03 -23.97
CA TRP A 527 -0.96 6.25 -25.03
C TRP A 527 -2.17 7.06 -24.53
N GLN A 528 -2.67 6.77 -23.33
CA GLN A 528 -3.77 7.55 -22.73
C GLN A 528 -3.37 9.03 -22.49
N GLN A 529 -2.14 9.27 -22.02
CA GLN A 529 -1.61 10.62 -21.80
C GLN A 529 -1.47 11.41 -23.10
N VAL A 530 -0.97 10.80 -24.19
CA VAL A 530 -0.90 11.44 -25.52
C VAL A 530 -2.29 11.89 -25.96
N VAL A 531 -3.29 11.01 -25.86
CA VAL A 531 -4.67 11.33 -26.26
C VAL A 531 -5.21 12.49 -25.44
N ALA A 532 -4.96 12.52 -24.13
CA ALA A 532 -5.36 13.63 -23.26
C ALA A 532 -4.65 14.95 -23.64
N GLY A 533 -3.41 14.88 -24.10
CA GLY A 533 -2.59 15.99 -24.58
C GLY A 533 -2.81 16.39 -26.04
N ALA A 534 -3.58 15.62 -26.83
CA ALA A 534 -3.65 15.76 -28.28
C ALA A 534 -4.04 17.16 -28.80
N HIS A 535 -4.83 17.93 -28.05
CA HIS A 535 -5.15 19.32 -28.36
C HIS A 535 -3.93 20.26 -28.45
N LEU A 536 -2.80 19.88 -27.84
CA LEU A 536 -1.51 20.58 -27.89
C LEU A 536 -0.57 20.05 -28.98
N LEU A 537 -0.93 18.97 -29.67
CA LEU A 537 -0.15 18.30 -30.72
C LEU A 537 -0.80 18.52 -32.10
N PRO A 538 -0.60 19.69 -32.74
CA PRO A 538 -1.22 19.97 -34.04
C PRO A 538 -0.64 19.05 -35.11
N GLY A 539 -1.52 18.47 -35.94
CA GLY A 539 -1.11 17.68 -37.10
C GLY A 539 -0.54 16.29 -36.77
N LEU A 540 -0.87 15.74 -35.59
CA LEU A 540 -0.53 14.36 -35.21
C LEU A 540 -0.97 13.40 -36.33
N ASP A 541 -0.03 12.59 -36.82
CA ASP A 541 -0.24 11.69 -37.93
C ASP A 541 -1.31 10.63 -37.60
N PRO A 542 -2.44 10.60 -38.34
CA PRO A 542 -3.46 9.58 -38.17
C PRO A 542 -2.96 8.14 -38.34
N GLU A 543 -1.95 7.91 -39.19
CA GLU A 543 -1.40 6.57 -39.43
C GLU A 543 -0.64 6.06 -38.20
N ARG A 544 0.08 6.93 -37.49
CA ARG A 544 0.75 6.59 -36.22
C ARG A 544 -0.25 6.22 -35.14
N ALA A 545 -1.33 7.00 -35.00
CA ALA A 545 -2.40 6.68 -34.06
C ALA A 545 -3.10 5.34 -34.38
N LEU A 546 -3.21 4.98 -35.67
CA LEU A 546 -3.71 3.67 -36.08
C LEU A 546 -2.74 2.53 -35.72
N GLY A 547 -1.43 2.73 -35.90
CA GLY A 547 -0.40 1.79 -35.49
C GLY A 547 -0.45 1.49 -33.98
N TRP A 548 -0.50 2.54 -33.14
CA TRP A 548 -0.63 2.38 -31.69
C TRP A 548 -1.95 1.70 -31.29
N THR A 549 -3.04 1.95 -32.04
CA THR A 549 -4.32 1.26 -31.81
C THR A 549 -4.21 -0.24 -32.11
N ALA A 550 -3.51 -0.62 -33.18
CA ALA A 550 -3.28 -2.02 -33.53
C ALA A 550 -2.39 -2.71 -32.49
N GLN A 551 -1.34 -2.06 -32.01
CA GLN A 551 -0.47 -2.60 -30.95
C GLN A 551 -1.23 -2.80 -29.64
N ALA A 552 -2.04 -1.82 -29.22
CA ALA A 552 -2.87 -1.95 -28.02
C ALA A 552 -3.91 -3.09 -28.13
N HIS A 553 -4.33 -3.43 -29.35
CA HIS A 553 -5.21 -4.59 -29.60
C HIS A 553 -4.44 -5.92 -29.55
N ALA A 554 -3.27 -6.00 -30.21
CA ALA A 554 -2.42 -7.19 -30.18
C ALA A 554 -2.03 -7.56 -28.74
N MET A 555 -1.62 -6.57 -27.94
CA MET A 555 -1.32 -6.75 -26.52
C MET A 555 -2.51 -7.34 -25.73
N GLN A 556 -3.75 -6.96 -26.04
CA GLN A 556 -4.92 -7.55 -25.39
C GLN A 556 -5.09 -9.03 -25.74
N GLU A 557 -4.89 -9.41 -27.00
CA GLU A 557 -4.97 -10.80 -27.45
C GLU A 557 -3.88 -11.67 -26.83
N GLU A 558 -2.66 -11.16 -26.76
CA GLU A 558 -1.54 -11.89 -26.13
C GLU A 558 -1.72 -12.03 -24.60
N LEU A 559 -2.20 -10.99 -23.92
CA LEU A 559 -2.51 -11.05 -22.47
C LEU A 559 -3.62 -12.07 -22.15
N LEU A 560 -4.58 -12.27 -23.06
CA LEU A 560 -5.57 -13.33 -22.91
C LEU A 560 -4.92 -14.72 -22.99
N GLY A 561 -3.97 -14.91 -23.91
CA GLY A 561 -3.20 -16.15 -23.99
C GLY A 561 -2.38 -16.43 -22.73
N LEU A 562 -1.73 -15.41 -22.16
CA LEU A 562 -0.99 -15.54 -20.90
C LEU A 562 -1.92 -15.82 -19.71
N LEU A 563 -3.08 -15.17 -19.65
CA LEU A 563 -4.10 -15.45 -18.62
C LEU A 563 -4.51 -16.93 -18.62
N ASP A 564 -4.71 -17.50 -19.81
CA ASP A 564 -5.13 -18.90 -19.97
C ASP A 564 -4.03 -19.86 -19.53
N ALA A 565 -2.78 -19.57 -19.88
CA ALA A 565 -1.63 -20.38 -19.49
C ALA A 565 -1.44 -20.42 -17.97
N ILE A 566 -1.47 -19.25 -17.30
CA ILE A 566 -1.33 -19.17 -15.83
C ILE A 566 -2.51 -19.87 -15.14
N TRP A 567 -3.73 -19.67 -15.64
CA TRP A 567 -4.91 -20.27 -15.04
C TRP A 567 -4.86 -21.81 -15.06
N GLN A 568 -4.42 -22.39 -16.18
CA GLN A 568 -4.31 -23.84 -16.39
C GLN A 568 -3.16 -24.50 -15.61
N HIS A 569 -2.14 -23.73 -15.21
CA HIS A 569 -1.00 -24.24 -14.44
C HIS A 569 -1.41 -24.70 -13.04
N GLN A 570 -1.13 -25.95 -12.66
CA GLN A 570 -1.62 -26.55 -11.40
C GLN A 570 -0.65 -26.31 -10.25
N ILE A 571 -1.19 -26.06 -9.05
CA ILE A 571 -0.43 -26.03 -7.79
C ILE A 571 -0.58 -27.40 -7.12
N PRO A 572 0.49 -28.03 -6.62
CA PRO A 572 0.40 -29.29 -5.87
C PRO A 572 -0.53 -29.21 -4.66
N THR A 573 -1.27 -30.27 -4.35
CA THR A 573 -2.16 -30.32 -3.17
C THR A 573 -1.35 -30.36 -1.87
N PRO A 574 -1.72 -29.60 -0.82
CA PRO A 574 -1.00 -29.62 0.46
C PRO A 574 -1.19 -30.97 1.18
N SER A 575 -0.22 -31.34 2.02
CA SER A 575 -0.39 -32.43 3.00
C SER A 575 -1.15 -31.92 4.24
N GLY A 576 -1.49 -32.80 5.18
CA GLY A 576 -2.28 -32.46 6.37
C GLY A 576 -1.53 -31.68 7.46
N TYR A 577 -0.26 -31.33 7.25
CA TYR A 577 0.56 -30.59 8.23
C TYR A 577 0.36 -29.08 8.07
N SER A 578 0.45 -28.32 9.19
CA SER A 578 0.27 -26.85 9.22
C SER A 578 1.13 -26.15 8.16
N ASP A 579 2.41 -26.53 8.05
CA ASP A 579 3.39 -25.88 7.16
C ASP A 579 3.08 -26.06 5.68
N SER A 580 2.62 -27.25 5.26
CA SER A 580 2.24 -27.49 3.86
C SER A 580 0.98 -26.71 3.44
N GLY A 581 0.08 -26.44 4.39
CA GLY A 581 -1.09 -25.61 4.15
C GLY A 581 -0.73 -24.15 3.91
N ILE A 582 0.26 -23.63 4.64
CA ILE A 582 0.78 -22.27 4.49
C ILE A 582 1.47 -22.09 3.14
N GLU A 583 2.33 -23.03 2.72
CA GLU A 583 3.00 -22.94 1.42
C GLU A 583 1.99 -22.95 0.26
N PHE A 584 0.98 -23.82 0.32
CA PHE A 584 -0.09 -23.85 -0.66
C PHE A 584 -0.88 -22.53 -0.72
N ASP A 585 -1.20 -21.93 0.43
CA ASP A 585 -1.86 -20.61 0.49
C ASP A 585 -1.00 -19.53 -0.19
N VAL A 586 0.32 -19.51 0.09
CA VAL A 586 1.26 -18.56 -0.53
C VAL A 586 1.31 -18.73 -2.05
N GLN A 587 1.43 -19.97 -2.56
CA GLN A 587 1.45 -20.22 -4.00
C GLN A 587 0.12 -19.84 -4.67
N LEU A 588 -1.01 -20.21 -4.06
CA LEU A 588 -2.34 -19.92 -4.59
C LEU A 588 -2.62 -18.42 -4.62
N GLN A 589 -2.27 -17.72 -3.55
CA GLN A 589 -2.39 -16.28 -3.44
C GLN A 589 -1.52 -15.58 -4.50
N THR A 590 -0.26 -16.01 -4.64
CA THR A 590 0.66 -15.44 -5.64
C THR A 590 0.15 -15.68 -7.08
N LYS A 591 -0.41 -16.86 -7.37
CA LYS A 591 -1.09 -17.17 -8.64
C LYS A 591 -2.28 -16.24 -8.87
N HIS A 592 -3.15 -16.06 -7.88
CA HIS A 592 -4.30 -15.16 -7.98
C HIS A 592 -3.88 -13.71 -8.21
N GLU A 593 -2.85 -13.24 -7.51
CA GLU A 593 -2.29 -11.90 -7.69
C GLU A 593 -1.74 -11.70 -9.10
N LEU A 594 -0.97 -12.66 -9.62
CA LEU A 594 -0.44 -12.61 -10.97
C LEU A 594 -1.56 -12.53 -12.03
N LEU A 595 -2.62 -13.35 -11.90
CA LEU A 595 -3.82 -13.27 -12.75
C LEU A 595 -4.48 -11.89 -12.67
N GLN A 596 -4.55 -11.30 -11.47
CA GLN A 596 -5.07 -9.94 -11.29
C GLN A 596 -4.21 -8.86 -11.96
N VAL A 597 -2.88 -9.01 -11.94
CA VAL A 597 -1.96 -8.13 -12.67
C VAL A 597 -2.21 -8.21 -14.17
N VAL A 598 -2.23 -9.41 -14.76
CA VAL A 598 -2.52 -9.62 -16.20
C VAL A 598 -3.84 -8.98 -16.61
N MET A 599 -4.91 -9.23 -15.84
CA MET A 599 -6.21 -8.60 -16.07
C MET A 599 -6.15 -7.06 -15.98
N GLY A 600 -5.39 -6.53 -15.03
CA GLY A 600 -5.17 -5.10 -14.85
C GLY A 600 -4.49 -4.44 -16.06
N VAL A 601 -3.43 -5.05 -16.58
CA VAL A 601 -2.73 -4.58 -17.80
C VAL A 601 -3.67 -4.63 -18.99
N HIS A 602 -4.41 -5.73 -19.17
CA HIS A 602 -5.36 -5.88 -20.27
C HIS A 602 -6.42 -4.76 -20.25
N VAL A 603 -6.94 -4.43 -19.06
CA VAL A 603 -7.90 -3.34 -18.89
C VAL A 603 -7.29 -1.98 -19.25
N GLN A 604 -6.02 -1.72 -18.90
CA GLN A 604 -5.34 -0.49 -19.29
C GLN A 604 -5.08 -0.41 -20.80
N ALA A 605 -4.68 -1.52 -21.43
CA ALA A 605 -4.50 -1.63 -22.88
C ALA A 605 -5.82 -1.38 -23.62
N ARG A 606 -6.92 -1.97 -23.14
CA ARG A 606 -8.27 -1.69 -23.66
C ARG A 606 -8.63 -0.21 -23.59
N ARG A 607 -8.39 0.41 -22.45
CA ARG A 607 -8.70 1.83 -22.24
C ARG A 607 -7.87 2.72 -23.17
N ALA A 608 -6.58 2.40 -23.33
CA ALA A 608 -5.70 3.07 -24.27
C ALA A 608 -6.21 2.94 -25.71
N GLU A 609 -6.56 1.73 -26.14
CA GLU A 609 -7.12 1.44 -27.47
C GLU A 609 -8.38 2.28 -27.75
N LEU A 610 -9.32 2.33 -26.79
CA LEU A 610 -10.54 3.13 -26.91
C LEU A 610 -10.25 4.63 -27.07
N MET A 611 -9.28 5.14 -26.30
CA MET A 611 -8.86 6.53 -26.36
C MET A 611 -8.15 6.85 -27.70
N LEU A 612 -7.23 6.00 -28.14
CA LEU A 612 -6.50 6.14 -29.40
C LEU A 612 -7.42 6.12 -30.63
N ARG A 613 -8.41 5.21 -30.64
CA ARG A 613 -9.46 5.16 -31.68
C ARG A 613 -10.21 6.49 -31.83
N GLY A 614 -10.28 7.29 -30.78
CA GLY A 614 -10.91 8.61 -30.83
C GLY A 614 -10.09 9.69 -31.53
N LEU A 615 -8.79 9.49 -31.76
CA LEU A 615 -7.92 10.39 -32.52
C LEU A 615 -7.98 10.13 -34.04
N SER A 616 -8.30 8.89 -34.45
CA SER A 616 -8.34 8.53 -35.87
C SER A 616 -9.54 9.18 -36.60
N PRO A 617 -9.36 9.69 -37.82
CA PRO A 617 -10.47 10.15 -38.66
C PRO A 617 -11.44 9.00 -38.93
N SER A 618 -12.73 9.29 -39.12
CA SER A 618 -13.77 8.28 -39.32
C SER A 618 -13.68 7.60 -40.70
N VAL A 619 -12.58 6.91 -41.00
CA VAL A 619 -12.51 6.04 -42.16
C VAL A 619 -13.30 4.79 -41.81
N VAL A 620 -14.42 4.61 -42.49
CA VAL A 620 -15.31 3.47 -42.31
C VAL A 620 -14.63 2.25 -42.95
N ALA A 621 -13.81 1.53 -42.19
CA ALA A 621 -13.50 0.15 -42.54
C ALA A 621 -14.82 -0.64 -42.48
N ASN A 622 -15.24 -1.21 -43.61
CA ASN A 622 -16.53 -1.89 -43.73
C ASN A 622 -16.66 -3.11 -42.79
N ASP A 623 -15.52 -3.68 -42.38
CA ASP A 623 -15.42 -4.92 -41.61
C ASP A 623 -15.57 -4.77 -40.09
N ASP A 624 -15.66 -3.53 -39.59
CA ASP A 624 -15.64 -3.28 -38.16
C ASP A 624 -16.97 -3.64 -37.48
N ARG A 625 -16.95 -4.42 -36.38
CA ARG A 625 -18.18 -4.82 -35.66
C ARG A 625 -18.99 -3.55 -35.29
N ARG A 626 -20.32 -3.62 -35.37
CA ARG A 626 -21.23 -2.46 -35.11
C ARG A 626 -21.06 -1.83 -33.72
N GLU A 627 -20.44 -2.52 -32.78
CA GLU A 627 -20.14 -2.04 -31.44
C GLU A 627 -18.85 -1.21 -31.38
N HIS A 628 -17.77 -1.72 -31.98
CA HIS A 628 -16.51 -0.98 -32.15
C HIS A 628 -16.70 0.36 -32.85
N ARG A 629 -17.55 0.42 -33.89
CA ARG A 629 -17.91 1.68 -34.55
C ARG A 629 -18.60 2.68 -33.63
N LEU A 630 -19.44 2.20 -32.71
CA LEU A 630 -20.18 3.06 -31.77
C LEU A 630 -19.26 3.63 -30.69
N TRP A 631 -18.38 2.78 -30.14
CA TRP A 631 -17.37 3.21 -29.18
C TRP A 631 -16.36 4.18 -29.80
N ARG A 632 -15.88 3.93 -31.02
CA ARG A 632 -15.01 4.87 -31.76
C ARG A 632 -15.67 6.24 -31.90
N LEU A 633 -16.92 6.27 -32.36
CA LEU A 633 -17.68 7.52 -32.54
C LEU A 633 -17.90 8.25 -31.22
N LEU A 634 -18.18 7.52 -30.13
CA LEU A 634 -18.38 8.11 -28.81
C LEU A 634 -17.06 8.63 -28.21
N ALA A 635 -15.99 7.84 -28.25
CA ALA A 635 -14.66 8.24 -27.77
C ALA A 635 -14.14 9.46 -28.53
N GLY A 636 -14.24 9.46 -29.87
CA GLY A 636 -13.89 10.62 -30.69
C GLY A 636 -14.70 11.87 -30.34
N ALA A 637 -16.01 11.73 -30.14
CA ALA A 637 -16.85 12.86 -29.71
C ALA A 637 -16.51 13.36 -28.31
N VAL A 638 -16.14 12.47 -27.38
CA VAL A 638 -15.72 12.83 -26.03
C VAL A 638 -14.39 13.59 -26.06
N ILE A 639 -13.38 13.08 -26.78
CA ILE A 639 -12.03 13.66 -26.88
C ILE A 639 -12.07 15.04 -27.57
N HIS A 640 -12.86 15.18 -28.64
CA HIS A 640 -13.00 16.43 -29.37
C HIS A 640 -14.04 17.41 -28.77
N GLY A 641 -14.75 17.01 -27.72
CA GLY A 641 -15.76 17.84 -27.04
C GLY A 641 -17.07 18.05 -27.82
N ASP A 642 -17.41 17.16 -28.76
CA ASP A 642 -18.68 17.20 -29.50
C ASP A 642 -19.85 16.63 -28.66
N THR A 643 -20.39 17.49 -27.80
CA THR A 643 -21.54 17.15 -26.94
C THR A 643 -22.80 16.73 -27.71
N ALA A 644 -22.99 17.19 -28.96
CA ALA A 644 -24.16 16.85 -29.76
C ALA A 644 -24.10 15.40 -30.24
N THR A 645 -22.92 14.93 -30.63
CA THR A 645 -22.70 13.54 -31.02
C THR A 645 -22.74 12.61 -29.82
N VAL A 646 -22.15 13.00 -28.68
CA VAL A 646 -22.26 12.24 -27.41
C VAL A 646 -23.73 12.02 -27.03
N ARG A 647 -24.57 13.07 -27.05
CA ARG A 647 -26.01 12.95 -26.71
C ARG A 647 -26.81 12.05 -27.67
N ARG A 648 -26.34 11.86 -28.90
CA ARG A 648 -26.97 10.95 -29.89
C ARG A 648 -26.52 9.50 -29.72
N ALA A 649 -25.23 9.29 -29.48
CA ALA A 649 -24.62 7.96 -29.44
C ALA A 649 -24.80 7.25 -28.09
N LEU A 650 -24.64 7.98 -26.97
CA LEU A 650 -24.67 7.43 -25.62
C LEU A 650 -25.94 6.61 -25.31
N PRO A 651 -27.17 7.05 -25.66
CA PRO A 651 -28.37 6.24 -25.40
C PRO A 651 -28.44 4.94 -26.21
N VAL A 652 -27.74 4.84 -27.34
CA VAL A 652 -27.65 3.61 -28.13
C VAL A 652 -26.71 2.63 -27.43
N LEU A 653 -25.57 3.13 -26.95
CA LEU A 653 -24.57 2.35 -26.24
C LEU A 653 -25.12 1.77 -24.93
N LEU A 654 -25.67 2.64 -24.07
CA LEU A 654 -26.16 2.20 -22.76
C LEU A 654 -27.30 1.16 -22.85
N ARG A 655 -28.10 1.16 -23.93
CA ARG A 655 -29.11 0.12 -24.17
C ARG A 655 -28.53 -1.24 -24.55
N ARG A 656 -27.29 -1.27 -25.07
CA ARG A 656 -26.57 -2.52 -25.36
C ARG A 656 -25.90 -3.02 -24.08
N LEU A 657 -25.16 -2.13 -23.41
CA LEU A 657 -24.48 -2.44 -22.14
C LEU A 657 -25.46 -2.95 -21.08
N SER A 658 -26.68 -2.41 -21.01
CA SER A 658 -27.69 -2.81 -20.02
C SER A 658 -28.08 -4.29 -20.02
N LYS A 659 -27.64 -5.08 -21.01
CA LYS A 659 -27.91 -6.52 -21.14
C LYS A 659 -26.69 -7.40 -20.82
N GLN A 660 -25.54 -6.82 -20.50
CA GLN A 660 -24.28 -7.53 -20.29
C GLN A 660 -23.98 -7.68 -18.79
N PRO A 661 -23.32 -8.78 -18.35
CA PRO A 661 -23.21 -9.16 -16.95
C PRO A 661 -22.16 -8.39 -16.16
N LEU A 662 -22.50 -7.35 -15.40
CA LEU A 662 -21.47 -6.49 -14.78
C LEU A 662 -20.78 -7.09 -13.54
N LEU A 663 -21.44 -8.06 -12.89
CA LEU A 663 -20.91 -8.76 -11.72
C LEU A 663 -20.07 -9.97 -12.14
N TYR A 664 -19.11 -10.34 -11.30
CA TYR A 664 -18.28 -11.52 -11.46
C TYR A 664 -18.07 -12.24 -10.11
N VAL A 665 -17.67 -13.50 -10.15
CA VAL A 665 -17.26 -14.29 -8.97
C VAL A 665 -15.75 -14.09 -8.80
N PRO A 666 -15.24 -13.80 -7.60
CA PRO A 666 -13.80 -13.60 -7.37
C PRO A 666 -13.04 -14.92 -7.52
N LEU A 667 -11.73 -14.85 -7.79
CA LEU A 667 -10.87 -16.04 -7.99
C LEU A 667 -10.90 -16.96 -6.76
N ASP A 668 -10.82 -16.38 -5.56
CA ASP A 668 -10.84 -17.09 -4.27
C ASP A 668 -12.13 -17.90 -4.03
N ALA A 669 -13.23 -17.53 -4.70
CA ALA A 669 -14.50 -18.24 -4.65
C ALA A 669 -14.76 -19.10 -5.90
N GLY A 670 -13.70 -19.52 -6.61
CA GLY A 670 -13.79 -20.36 -7.82
C GLY A 670 -14.26 -19.61 -9.07
N GLY A 671 -14.05 -18.30 -9.12
CA GLY A 671 -14.46 -17.45 -10.24
C GLY A 671 -13.67 -17.70 -11.52
N ASP A 672 -14.38 -17.74 -12.65
CA ASP A 672 -13.78 -17.85 -14.00
C ASP A 672 -13.04 -16.54 -14.38
N PRO A 673 -11.71 -16.59 -14.63
CA PRO A 673 -10.90 -15.40 -14.97
C PRO A 673 -11.41 -14.65 -16.20
N HIS A 674 -11.96 -15.32 -17.21
CA HIS A 674 -12.48 -14.66 -18.41
C HIS A 674 -13.74 -13.86 -18.12
N LYS A 675 -14.65 -14.40 -17.30
CA LYS A 675 -15.88 -13.69 -16.90
C LYS A 675 -15.52 -12.47 -16.06
N MET A 676 -14.55 -12.62 -15.16
CA MET A 676 -13.99 -11.52 -14.37
C MET A 676 -13.38 -10.45 -15.27
N LEU A 677 -12.46 -10.80 -16.18
CA LEU A 677 -11.85 -9.86 -17.11
C LEU A 677 -12.89 -9.15 -17.99
N ALA A 678 -13.89 -9.87 -18.51
CA ALA A 678 -14.96 -9.27 -19.32
C ALA A 678 -15.80 -8.28 -18.52
N ALA A 679 -16.04 -8.53 -17.23
CA ALA A 679 -16.73 -7.61 -16.32
C ALA A 679 -15.88 -6.36 -16.03
N ARG A 680 -14.59 -6.54 -15.68
CA ARG A 680 -13.65 -5.44 -15.40
C ARG A 680 -13.42 -4.55 -16.62
N THR A 681 -13.35 -5.14 -17.81
CA THR A 681 -13.28 -4.41 -19.09
C THR A 681 -14.49 -3.50 -19.28
N ARG A 682 -15.70 -3.99 -18.99
CA ARG A 682 -16.93 -3.18 -19.07
C ARG A 682 -17.02 -2.12 -17.96
N HIS A 683 -16.47 -2.40 -16.78
CA HIS A 683 -16.30 -1.38 -15.74
C HIS A 683 -15.38 -0.25 -16.20
N ALA A 684 -14.25 -0.58 -16.84
CA ALA A 684 -13.34 0.41 -17.40
C ALA A 684 -13.98 1.27 -18.51
N ASP A 685 -14.79 0.65 -19.37
CA ASP A 685 -15.59 1.34 -20.39
C ASP A 685 -16.56 2.36 -19.75
N LEU A 686 -17.24 1.97 -18.67
CA LEU A 686 -18.14 2.86 -17.92
C LEU A 686 -17.36 3.96 -17.17
N GLN A 687 -16.21 3.63 -16.60
CA GLN A 687 -15.28 4.55 -15.94
C GLN A 687 -14.82 5.65 -16.89
N PHE A 688 -14.41 5.29 -18.11
CA PHE A 688 -14.04 6.26 -19.15
C PHE A 688 -15.15 7.31 -19.37
N LEU A 689 -16.42 6.88 -19.41
CA LEU A 689 -17.55 7.78 -19.58
C LEU A 689 -17.76 8.69 -18.37
N VAL A 690 -17.78 8.15 -17.15
CA VAL A 690 -18.04 8.97 -15.95
C VAL A 690 -16.91 9.93 -15.62
N GLU A 691 -15.68 9.65 -16.06
CA GLU A 691 -14.56 10.58 -15.93
C GLU A 691 -14.67 11.77 -16.90
N HIS A 692 -15.06 11.52 -18.14
CA HIS A 692 -14.98 12.54 -19.19
C HIS A 692 -16.28 13.34 -19.39
N LEU A 693 -17.46 12.73 -19.20
CA LEU A 693 -18.75 13.39 -19.41
C LEU A 693 -18.97 14.63 -18.51
N PRO A 694 -18.59 14.63 -17.21
CA PRO A 694 -18.70 15.81 -16.36
C PRO A 694 -17.88 16.99 -16.86
N ARG A 695 -16.67 16.73 -17.38
CA ARG A 695 -15.76 17.75 -17.94
C ARG A 695 -16.35 18.44 -19.18
N LEU A 696 -17.28 17.77 -19.88
CA LEU A 696 -18.05 18.33 -21.00
C LEU A 696 -19.35 19.03 -20.56
N GLY A 697 -19.62 19.11 -19.25
CA GLY A 697 -20.84 19.69 -18.68
C GLY A 697 -22.07 18.77 -18.75
N LEU A 698 -21.89 17.46 -18.94
CA LEU A 698 -22.96 16.48 -19.12
C LEU A 698 -23.24 15.70 -17.81
N LEU A 699 -23.70 16.42 -16.77
CA LEU A 699 -23.95 15.85 -15.44
C LEU A 699 -25.10 14.84 -15.45
N ARG A 700 -26.19 15.15 -16.16
CA ARG A 700 -27.34 14.24 -16.26
C ARG A 700 -26.96 12.95 -16.97
N GLU A 701 -26.23 13.04 -18.07
CA GLU A 701 -25.75 11.89 -18.82
C GLU A 701 -24.84 11.00 -17.96
N THR A 702 -23.97 11.60 -17.14
CA THR A 702 -23.12 10.88 -16.16
C THR A 702 -23.98 10.06 -15.18
N SER A 703 -25.03 10.64 -14.61
CA SER A 703 -25.96 9.90 -13.74
C SER A 703 -26.68 8.77 -14.48
N GLN A 704 -26.97 8.92 -15.77
CA GLN A 704 -27.58 7.85 -16.58
C GLN A 704 -26.62 6.68 -16.86
N VAL A 705 -25.31 6.94 -16.94
CA VAL A 705 -24.29 5.87 -16.99
C VAL A 705 -24.34 5.05 -15.70
N LEU A 706 -24.32 5.70 -14.53
CA LEU A 706 -24.46 5.01 -13.24
C LEU A 706 -25.78 4.23 -13.12
N GLN A 707 -26.90 4.82 -13.50
CA GLN A 707 -28.19 4.12 -13.49
C GLN A 707 -28.20 2.90 -14.43
N THR A 708 -27.39 2.92 -15.49
CA THR A 708 -27.24 1.78 -16.39
C THR A 708 -26.39 0.70 -15.73
N ALA A 709 -25.26 1.05 -15.12
CA ALA A 709 -24.42 0.12 -14.35
C ALA A 709 -25.25 -0.59 -13.27
N TYR A 710 -26.01 0.16 -12.47
CA TYR A 710 -26.91 -0.41 -11.47
C TYR A 710 -27.96 -1.37 -12.06
N ARG A 711 -28.47 -1.11 -13.27
CA ARG A 711 -29.39 -2.04 -13.95
C ARG A 711 -28.68 -3.29 -14.46
N MET A 712 -27.43 -3.16 -14.90
CA MET A 712 -26.63 -4.29 -15.39
C MET A 712 -26.41 -5.30 -14.26
N GLU A 713 -25.99 -4.84 -13.09
CA GLU A 713 -25.78 -5.71 -11.91
C GLU A 713 -27.05 -6.46 -11.52
N ARG A 714 -28.20 -5.80 -11.60
CA ARG A 714 -29.49 -6.41 -11.27
C ARG A 714 -29.99 -7.43 -12.29
N THR A 715 -29.62 -7.27 -13.55
CA THR A 715 -30.14 -8.12 -14.63
C THR A 715 -29.35 -9.42 -14.76
N SER A 716 -28.13 -9.44 -14.22
CA SER A 716 -27.16 -10.50 -14.49
C SER A 716 -26.31 -10.78 -13.24
N ARG A 717 -26.98 -11.19 -12.15
CA ARG A 717 -26.33 -11.64 -10.93
C ARG A 717 -25.94 -13.12 -11.08
N PRO A 718 -24.65 -13.49 -10.90
CA PRO A 718 -24.24 -14.88 -10.87
C PRO A 718 -24.78 -15.58 -9.61
N GLU A 719 -24.81 -16.92 -9.64
CA GLU A 719 -25.08 -17.73 -8.45
C GLU A 719 -23.87 -17.70 -7.51
N GLY A 720 -24.09 -17.68 -6.19
CA GLY A 720 -23.03 -17.60 -5.19
C GLY A 720 -22.46 -16.20 -4.93
N ALA A 721 -21.20 -16.15 -4.49
CA ALA A 721 -20.50 -14.92 -4.16
C ALA A 721 -20.29 -14.05 -5.41
N ALA A 722 -20.67 -12.77 -5.34
CA ALA A 722 -20.61 -11.85 -6.47
C ALA A 722 -19.97 -10.52 -6.06
N VAL A 723 -18.96 -10.08 -6.79
CA VAL A 723 -18.29 -8.80 -6.57
C VAL A 723 -18.93 -7.71 -7.42
N THR A 724 -19.20 -6.57 -6.79
CA THR A 724 -19.68 -5.33 -7.42
C THR A 724 -18.59 -4.26 -7.37
N GLU A 725 -18.24 -3.65 -8.51
CA GLU A 725 -17.39 -2.46 -8.52
C GLU A 725 -18.20 -1.15 -8.66
N PHE A 726 -19.50 -1.19 -8.36
CA PHE A 726 -20.37 -0.01 -8.44
C PHE A 726 -19.89 1.13 -7.54
N ASP A 727 -19.34 0.83 -6.36
CA ASP A 727 -18.78 1.83 -5.45
C ASP A 727 -17.68 2.67 -6.12
N ARG A 728 -16.67 2.02 -6.69
CA ARG A 728 -15.58 2.70 -7.40
C ARG A 728 -16.12 3.59 -8.52
N LEU A 729 -17.07 3.08 -9.30
CA LEU A 729 -17.70 3.83 -10.39
C LEU A 729 -18.53 5.03 -9.87
N PHE A 730 -19.27 4.84 -8.77
CA PHE A 730 -20.07 5.86 -8.12
C PHE A 730 -19.20 7.00 -7.58
N ARG A 731 -18.15 6.65 -6.83
CA ARG A 731 -17.18 7.61 -6.25
C ARG A 731 -16.59 8.50 -7.32
N GLN A 732 -16.14 7.93 -8.43
CA GLN A 732 -15.59 8.68 -9.56
C GLN A 732 -16.62 9.58 -10.24
N ALA A 733 -17.82 9.06 -10.50
CA ALA A 733 -18.88 9.81 -11.15
C ALA A 733 -19.32 11.04 -10.33
N LEU A 734 -19.49 10.88 -9.00
CA LEU A 734 -19.83 11.98 -8.11
C LEU A 734 -18.65 12.96 -7.98
N ARG A 735 -17.43 12.46 -7.71
CA ARG A 735 -16.21 13.29 -7.60
C ARG A 735 -16.03 14.16 -8.83
N HIS A 736 -15.99 13.58 -10.03
CA HIS A 736 -15.78 14.34 -11.27
C HIS A 736 -16.94 15.29 -11.59
N SER A 737 -18.17 14.96 -11.20
CA SER A 737 -19.32 15.88 -11.30
C SER A 737 -19.16 17.10 -10.41
N LEU A 738 -18.75 16.89 -9.15
CA LEU A 738 -18.51 17.97 -8.19
C LEU A 738 -17.29 18.80 -8.57
N GLU A 739 -16.18 18.17 -8.95
CA GLU A 739 -14.98 18.85 -9.46
C GLU A 739 -15.36 19.74 -10.65
N ALA A 740 -16.11 19.22 -11.63
CA ALA A 740 -16.52 20.00 -12.79
C ALA A 740 -17.35 21.24 -12.41
N VAL A 741 -18.24 21.11 -11.42
CA VAL A 741 -19.04 22.23 -10.91
C VAL A 741 -18.19 23.23 -10.13
N CYS A 742 -17.33 22.77 -9.21
CA CYS A 742 -16.43 23.64 -8.44
C CYS A 742 -15.45 24.39 -9.35
N HIS A 743 -14.91 23.75 -10.39
CA HIS A 743 -14.08 24.41 -11.40
C HIS A 743 -14.89 25.45 -12.19
N ALA A 744 -16.07 25.08 -12.70
CA ALA A 744 -16.93 26.02 -13.44
C ALA A 744 -17.40 27.20 -12.57
N ALA A 745 -17.55 26.98 -11.26
CA ALA A 745 -17.97 27.99 -10.31
C ALA A 745 -17.05 29.21 -10.33
N HIS A 746 -15.76 29.08 -10.65
CA HIS A 746 -14.78 30.17 -10.79
C HIS A 746 -15.12 31.18 -11.88
N ALA A 747 -15.80 30.74 -12.95
CA ALA A 747 -16.17 31.58 -14.08
C ALA A 747 -17.58 32.18 -13.96
N TRP A 748 -18.35 31.85 -12.92
CA TRP A 748 -19.71 32.38 -12.74
C TRP A 748 -19.72 33.92 -12.60
N PRO A 749 -20.64 34.61 -13.31
CA PRO A 749 -20.73 36.06 -13.27
C PRO A 749 -21.10 36.56 -11.86
N ARG A 750 -20.48 37.65 -11.43
CA ARG A 750 -20.87 38.35 -10.19
C ARG A 750 -22.30 38.85 -10.35
N GLN A 751 -23.21 38.41 -9.49
CA GLN A 751 -24.58 38.89 -9.49
C GLN A 751 -24.55 40.40 -9.16
N PRO A 752 -25.08 41.29 -10.00
CA PRO A 752 -25.18 42.70 -9.63
C PRO A 752 -26.18 42.82 -8.49
N ASP A 753 -25.77 43.55 -7.45
CA ASP A 753 -26.52 43.84 -6.23
C ASP A 753 -27.86 44.51 -6.61
N THR A 754 -28.92 43.73 -6.85
CA THR A 754 -30.26 44.26 -7.04
C THR A 754 -30.84 44.58 -5.67
N SER A 755 -30.37 45.69 -5.10
CA SER A 755 -31.20 46.42 -4.14
C SER A 755 -32.54 46.71 -4.81
N PRO A 756 -33.70 46.43 -4.19
CA PRO A 756 -34.99 46.78 -4.77
C PRO A 756 -35.02 48.30 -4.92
N ARG A 757 -34.95 48.80 -6.15
CA ARG A 757 -35.27 50.19 -6.44
C ARG A 757 -36.72 50.38 -6.04
N ARG A 758 -36.97 51.07 -4.92
CA ARG A 758 -38.23 51.78 -4.71
C ARG A 758 -38.28 52.89 -5.76
N ASP A 759 -38.83 52.57 -6.91
CA ASP A 759 -39.29 53.57 -7.86
C ASP A 759 -40.52 54.25 -7.22
N LEU A 760 -40.29 55.40 -6.58
CA LEU A 760 -41.34 56.38 -6.31
C LEU A 760 -41.63 57.09 -7.64
N PRO A 761 -42.88 57.09 -8.14
CA PRO A 761 -43.23 57.82 -9.35
C PRO A 761 -43.12 59.33 -9.11
N GLY A 762 -42.30 60.05 -9.88
CA GLY A 762 -42.39 61.51 -9.98
C GLY A 762 -41.11 62.34 -9.89
N THR A 763 -39.90 61.77 -9.76
CA THR A 763 -38.67 62.58 -9.74
C THR A 763 -37.90 62.56 -11.07
N PRO A 764 -37.54 63.73 -11.66
CA PRO A 764 -36.80 63.79 -12.91
C PRO A 764 -35.32 63.39 -12.72
N PRO A 765 -34.66 62.86 -13.77
CA PRO A 765 -33.31 62.32 -13.67
C PRO A 765 -32.28 63.45 -13.47
N ARG A 766 -31.55 63.43 -12.34
CA ARG A 766 -30.45 64.37 -12.09
C ARG A 766 -29.26 64.06 -13.00
N LYS A 767 -28.85 65.04 -13.79
CA LYS A 767 -27.63 65.04 -14.63
C LYS A 767 -26.37 64.79 -13.77
N ARG A 768 -25.50 63.90 -14.26
CA ARG A 768 -24.17 63.56 -13.71
C ARG A 768 -23.36 64.85 -13.45
N ARG A 769 -22.95 65.06 -12.19
CA ARG A 769 -21.86 66.00 -11.85
C ARG A 769 -20.51 65.32 -12.03
N ALA A 770 -19.60 66.01 -12.70
CA ALA A 770 -18.22 65.60 -12.94
C ALA A 770 -17.42 65.48 -11.63
N ARG A 771 -16.52 64.49 -11.60
CA ARG A 771 -15.62 64.15 -10.50
C ARG A 771 -14.72 65.34 -10.13
N ARG A 772 -14.64 65.66 -8.84
CA ARG A 772 -13.55 66.47 -8.27
C ARG A 772 -12.51 65.55 -7.63
N HIS A 773 -11.26 65.77 -7.99
CA HIS A 773 -10.07 65.15 -7.40
C HIS A 773 -9.96 65.51 -5.91
N ALA A 774 -9.83 64.52 -5.04
CA ALA A 774 -9.44 64.70 -3.65
C ALA A 774 -8.39 63.65 -3.24
N VAL A 775 -7.19 64.17 -3.01
CA VAL A 775 -6.05 63.77 -2.16
C VAL A 775 -6.08 62.38 -1.51
N ARG A 776 -5.01 61.61 -1.77
CA ARG A 776 -4.60 60.36 -1.09
C ARG A 776 -4.57 60.55 0.44
N ARG A 777 -5.47 59.87 1.15
CA ARG A 777 -5.27 59.44 2.53
C ARG A 777 -5.06 57.93 2.54
N SER A 778 -4.04 57.49 3.28
CA SER A 778 -3.68 56.09 3.51
C SER A 778 -4.89 55.29 4.00
N ARG A 779 -5.36 54.35 3.17
CA ARG A 779 -6.36 53.37 3.58
C ARG A 779 -5.67 52.29 4.41
N ARG A 780 -6.13 52.11 5.65
CA ARG A 780 -6.00 50.85 6.38
C ARG A 780 -6.54 49.70 5.51
N PRO A 781 -6.00 48.47 5.60
CA PRO A 781 -6.55 47.32 4.90
C PRO A 781 -7.92 47.01 5.51
N ASP A 782 -8.99 47.41 4.82
CA ASP A 782 -10.37 47.18 5.23
C ASP A 782 -10.70 45.71 4.94
N GLN A 783 -10.81 44.89 5.98
CA GLN A 783 -11.37 43.53 5.96
C GLN A 783 -12.87 43.59 5.64
N ARG A 784 -13.21 43.92 4.39
CA ARG A 784 -14.57 43.78 3.86
C ARG A 784 -14.57 42.72 2.78
N THR A 785 -14.81 41.48 3.19
CA THR A 785 -15.31 40.41 2.31
C THR A 785 -16.56 40.94 1.61
N SER A 786 -16.51 41.03 0.28
CA SER A 786 -17.64 41.51 -0.53
C SER A 786 -18.84 40.59 -0.31
N ARG A 787 -20.01 41.12 0.08
CA ARG A 787 -21.28 40.36 0.21
C ARG A 787 -21.58 39.47 -1.00
N SER A 788 -21.18 39.90 -2.20
CA SER A 788 -21.31 39.13 -3.45
C SER A 788 -20.52 37.82 -3.51
N GLY A 789 -19.48 37.66 -2.68
CA GLY A 789 -18.71 36.42 -2.56
C GLY A 789 -19.50 35.37 -1.78
N LEU A 790 -20.03 35.77 -0.62
CA LEU A 790 -20.85 34.92 0.26
C LEU A 790 -22.09 34.36 -0.45
N ASP A 791 -22.78 35.17 -1.26
CA ASP A 791 -23.94 34.70 -2.04
C ASP A 791 -23.57 33.65 -3.10
N ARG A 792 -22.39 33.78 -3.72
CA ARG A 792 -21.88 32.81 -4.70
C ARG A 792 -21.51 31.50 -4.04
N ASP A 793 -20.87 31.59 -2.88
CA ASP A 793 -20.43 30.44 -2.09
C ASP A 793 -21.63 29.66 -1.54
N ARG A 794 -22.65 30.38 -1.05
CA ARG A 794 -23.94 29.77 -0.70
C ARG A 794 -24.61 29.09 -1.90
N GLY A 795 -24.67 29.76 -3.05
CA GLY A 795 -25.24 29.16 -4.26
C GLY A 795 -24.47 27.93 -4.77
N LEU A 796 -23.15 27.87 -4.54
CA LEU A 796 -22.36 26.68 -4.83
C LEU A 796 -22.69 25.54 -3.86
N LEU A 797 -22.75 25.80 -2.55
CA LEU A 797 -23.13 24.80 -1.54
C LEU A 797 -24.53 24.23 -1.81
N GLU A 798 -25.50 25.08 -2.17
CA GLU A 798 -26.85 24.63 -2.55
C GLU A 798 -26.84 23.70 -3.78
N ILE A 799 -26.00 23.99 -4.79
CA ILE A 799 -25.86 23.13 -5.97
C ILE A 799 -25.15 21.81 -5.61
N VAL A 800 -24.13 21.85 -4.76
CA VAL A 800 -23.42 20.66 -4.27
C VAL A 800 -24.39 19.75 -3.52
N GLY A 801 -25.16 20.30 -2.57
CA GLY A 801 -26.20 19.56 -1.84
C GLY A 801 -27.22 18.92 -2.78
N GLN A 802 -27.75 19.68 -3.74
CA GLN A 802 -28.67 19.13 -4.73
C GLN A 802 -28.06 18.02 -5.59
N LEU A 803 -26.76 18.03 -5.87
CA LEU A 803 -26.10 16.95 -6.59
C LEU A 803 -25.92 15.72 -5.68
N VAL A 804 -25.43 15.91 -4.46
CA VAL A 804 -25.28 14.83 -3.47
C VAL A 804 -26.60 14.10 -3.29
N ASP A 805 -27.71 14.81 -3.04
CA ASP A 805 -29.06 14.22 -2.90
C ASP A 805 -29.46 13.36 -4.11
N ARG A 806 -29.12 13.82 -5.32
CA ARG A 806 -29.51 13.14 -6.57
C ARG A 806 -28.69 11.88 -6.83
N PHE A 807 -27.43 11.86 -6.42
CA PHE A 807 -26.56 10.69 -6.48
C PHE A 807 -26.80 9.75 -5.28
N GLN A 808 -27.25 10.25 -4.13
CA GLN A 808 -27.53 9.44 -2.95
C GLN A 808 -28.68 8.45 -3.17
N ILE A 809 -29.69 8.80 -3.98
CA ILE A 809 -30.81 7.89 -4.27
C ILE A 809 -30.36 6.54 -4.88
N PRO A 810 -29.60 6.50 -6.01
CA PRO A 810 -29.09 5.24 -6.54
C PRO A 810 -28.07 4.57 -5.61
N TRP A 811 -27.31 5.33 -4.83
CA TRP A 811 -26.38 4.82 -3.83
C TRP A 811 -27.07 4.00 -2.74
N LEU A 812 -28.06 4.59 -2.05
CA LEU A 812 -28.78 3.90 -0.97
C LEU A 812 -29.51 2.65 -1.47
N ARG A 813 -30.02 2.67 -2.70
CA ARG A 813 -30.65 1.50 -3.34
C ARG A 813 -29.67 0.38 -3.70
N HIS A 814 -28.40 0.71 -3.87
CA HIS A 814 -27.33 -0.25 -4.09
C HIS A 814 -26.87 -0.80 -2.75
N SER A 815 -26.49 0.09 -1.82
CA SER A 815 -26.13 -0.24 -0.43
C SER A 815 -27.11 -1.24 0.18
N SER A 816 -28.42 -0.94 0.20
CA SER A 816 -29.42 -1.79 0.87
C SER A 816 -29.59 -3.22 0.33
N ARG A 817 -28.85 -3.62 -0.71
CA ARG A 817 -28.92 -4.95 -1.33
C ARG A 817 -27.57 -5.65 -1.39
N THR A 818 -26.50 -4.96 -1.06
CA THR A 818 -25.16 -5.52 -0.97
C THR A 818 -24.84 -5.81 0.48
N ARG A 819 -24.30 -6.99 0.77
CA ARG A 819 -23.72 -7.30 2.08
C ARG A 819 -22.37 -6.59 2.18
N LEU A 820 -22.16 -5.80 3.24
CA LEU A 820 -20.92 -5.04 3.42
C LEU A 820 -19.91 -5.75 4.31
N ALA A 821 -20.40 -6.50 5.29
CA ALA A 821 -19.58 -7.24 6.24
C ALA A 821 -20.10 -8.66 6.41
N ALA A 822 -19.20 -9.58 6.75
CA ALA A 822 -19.57 -10.95 7.06
C ALA A 822 -20.47 -11.02 8.31
N ALA A 823 -20.29 -10.14 9.29
CA ALA A 823 -21.15 -10.09 10.47
C ALA A 823 -22.64 -9.81 10.17
N GLU A 824 -23.00 -9.29 8.99
CA GLU A 824 -24.41 -9.09 8.63
C GLU A 824 -25.18 -10.41 8.39
N ALA A 825 -24.51 -11.56 8.23
CA ALA A 825 -25.22 -12.86 8.18
C ALA A 825 -25.71 -13.34 9.53
N ILE A 826 -25.08 -12.89 10.63
CA ILE A 826 -25.48 -13.24 12.00
C ILE A 826 -26.34 -12.12 12.63
N GLU A 827 -26.83 -11.18 11.82
CA GLU A 827 -27.80 -10.17 12.29
C GLU A 827 -29.17 -10.81 12.63
N PRO A 828 -29.74 -11.73 11.82
CA PRO A 828 -30.99 -12.39 12.13
C PRO A 828 -30.94 -13.14 13.46
N ALA A 829 -31.97 -12.97 14.29
CA ALA A 829 -32.01 -13.49 15.65
C ALA A 829 -31.92 -15.03 15.75
N GLU A 830 -32.47 -15.75 14.76
CA GLU A 830 -32.42 -17.21 14.69
C GLU A 830 -30.98 -17.70 14.52
N ILE A 831 -30.27 -17.21 13.49
CA ILE A 831 -28.87 -17.56 13.23
C ILE A 831 -27.97 -17.14 14.40
N TRP A 832 -28.24 -15.99 15.02
CA TRP A 832 -27.50 -15.55 16.19
C TRP A 832 -27.63 -16.52 17.37
N SER A 833 -28.84 -17.03 17.63
CA SER A 833 -29.06 -18.04 18.68
C SER A 833 -28.27 -19.32 18.38
N ASP A 834 -28.35 -19.80 17.14
CA ASP A 834 -27.64 -21.02 16.71
C ASP A 834 -26.12 -20.88 16.89
N VAL A 835 -25.56 -19.71 16.54
CA VAL A 835 -24.14 -19.40 16.75
C VAL A 835 -23.77 -19.39 18.23
N GLN A 836 -24.61 -18.81 19.10
CA GLN A 836 -24.34 -18.78 20.54
C GLN A 836 -24.35 -20.19 21.14
N ASP A 837 -25.35 -20.99 20.78
CA ASP A 837 -25.49 -22.37 21.28
C ASP A 837 -24.33 -23.25 20.79
N PHE A 838 -23.93 -23.12 19.51
CA PHE A 838 -22.78 -23.82 18.95
C PHE A 838 -21.46 -23.44 19.62
N VAL A 839 -21.21 -22.14 19.81
CA VAL A 839 -19.98 -21.65 20.46
C VAL A 839 -19.92 -22.10 21.93
N ALA A 840 -21.06 -22.11 22.64
CA ALA A 840 -21.12 -22.56 24.02
C ALA A 840 -20.84 -24.07 24.17
N ALA A 841 -21.22 -24.88 23.17
CA ALA A 841 -20.98 -26.32 23.17
C ALA A 841 -19.57 -26.72 22.70
N TYR A 842 -19.04 -26.07 21.66
CA TYR A 842 -17.83 -26.54 20.95
C TYR A 842 -16.70 -25.51 20.87
N GLY A 843 -16.88 -24.30 21.43
CA GLY A 843 -15.96 -23.18 21.20
C GLY A 843 -14.55 -23.38 21.77
N SER A 844 -14.40 -24.14 22.85
CA SER A 844 -13.09 -24.47 23.45
C SER A 844 -12.22 -25.35 22.56
N GLU A 845 -12.84 -26.20 21.74
CA GLU A 845 -12.14 -27.10 20.82
C GLU A 845 -11.71 -26.37 19.53
N LEU A 846 -12.45 -25.34 19.11
CA LEU A 846 -12.32 -24.74 17.78
C LEU A 846 -11.69 -23.35 17.77
N PHE A 847 -12.01 -22.50 18.76
CA PHE A 847 -11.81 -21.05 18.65
C PHE A 847 -10.73 -20.50 19.60
N ALA A 848 -9.88 -21.36 20.15
CA ALA A 848 -8.70 -20.92 20.89
C ALA A 848 -7.75 -20.15 19.95
N ALA A 849 -7.02 -19.16 20.49
CA ALA A 849 -6.20 -18.26 19.68
C ALA A 849 -5.21 -18.95 18.72
N PRO A 850 -4.49 -20.03 19.12
CA PRO A 850 -3.62 -20.79 18.21
C PRO A 850 -4.33 -21.41 16.99
N LYS A 851 -5.60 -21.78 17.12
CA LYS A 851 -6.39 -22.37 16.03
C LYS A 851 -7.00 -21.32 15.11
N LEU A 852 -6.85 -20.04 15.44
CA LEU A 852 -7.36 -18.90 14.67
C LEU A 852 -6.23 -18.04 14.09
N THR A 853 -5.11 -18.65 13.73
CA THR A 853 -4.11 -17.97 12.91
C THR A 853 -4.71 -17.63 11.54
N LEU A 854 -4.27 -16.51 10.95
CA LEU A 854 -4.83 -16.03 9.69
C LEU A 854 -4.67 -17.06 8.55
N GLY A 855 -3.51 -17.72 8.48
CA GLY A 855 -3.24 -18.76 7.49
C GLY A 855 -4.17 -19.97 7.66
N HIS A 856 -4.31 -20.49 8.88
CA HIS A 856 -5.17 -21.65 9.15
C HIS A 856 -6.64 -21.37 8.79
N VAL A 857 -7.17 -20.21 9.19
CA VAL A 857 -8.57 -19.83 8.88
C VAL A 857 -8.78 -19.67 7.37
N ARG A 858 -7.80 -19.14 6.62
CA ARG A 858 -7.85 -19.06 5.15
C ARG A 858 -7.89 -20.44 4.52
N THR A 859 -7.00 -21.34 4.94
CA THR A 859 -6.96 -22.73 4.45
C THR A 859 -8.30 -23.42 4.64
N ILE A 860 -8.91 -23.31 5.83
CA ILE A 860 -10.25 -23.86 6.10
C ILE A 860 -11.29 -23.29 5.13
N LEU A 861 -11.32 -21.96 4.93
CA LEU A 861 -12.31 -21.34 4.05
C LEU A 861 -12.10 -21.68 2.57
N HIS A 862 -10.86 -21.92 2.14
CA HIS A 862 -10.52 -22.32 0.78
C HIS A 862 -10.87 -23.78 0.48
N GLN A 863 -10.55 -24.71 1.39
CA GLN A 863 -10.92 -26.13 1.24
C GLN A 863 -12.40 -26.37 1.54
N GLY A 864 -13.01 -25.50 2.33
CA GLY A 864 -14.37 -25.62 2.84
C GLY A 864 -14.39 -26.13 4.27
N THR A 865 -15.41 -25.74 5.03
CA THR A 865 -15.54 -26.16 6.44
C THR A 865 -15.85 -27.64 6.62
N ASP A 866 -16.37 -28.31 5.59
CA ASP A 866 -16.52 -29.77 5.60
C ASP A 866 -15.18 -30.49 5.66
N TRP A 867 -14.14 -29.94 5.03
CA TRP A 867 -12.78 -30.49 5.10
C TRP A 867 -12.24 -30.45 6.53
N LEU A 868 -12.50 -29.35 7.27
CA LEU A 868 -12.13 -29.26 8.69
C LEU A 868 -12.83 -30.35 9.51
N LEU A 869 -14.12 -30.58 9.28
CA LEU A 869 -14.88 -31.62 9.99
C LEU A 869 -14.34 -33.03 9.69
N GLU A 870 -14.03 -33.33 8.43
CA GLU A 870 -13.38 -34.59 8.01
C GLU A 870 -12.00 -34.77 8.67
N HIS A 871 -11.23 -33.69 8.77
CA HIS A 871 -9.92 -33.72 9.39
C HIS A 871 -10.01 -34.01 10.89
N LEU A 872 -10.91 -33.34 11.61
CA LEU A 872 -11.14 -33.59 13.04
C LEU A 872 -11.62 -35.02 13.31
N GLU A 873 -12.49 -35.58 12.46
CA GLU A 873 -12.90 -36.98 12.54
C GLU A 873 -11.71 -37.94 12.34
N THR A 874 -10.82 -37.62 11.40
CA THR A 874 -9.61 -38.43 11.13
C THR A 874 -8.61 -38.37 12.29
N GLU A 875 -8.39 -37.20 12.89
CA GLU A 875 -7.50 -37.04 14.04
C GLU A 875 -7.96 -37.91 15.23
N VAL A 876 -9.26 -37.92 15.51
CA VAL A 876 -9.86 -38.74 16.59
C VAL A 876 -9.78 -40.24 16.26
N ASP A 877 -9.91 -40.63 14.99
CA ASP A 877 -9.75 -42.01 14.55
C ASP A 877 -8.28 -42.49 14.68
N GLU A 878 -7.30 -41.60 14.48
CA GLU A 878 -5.86 -41.89 14.57
C GLU A 878 -5.33 -41.90 16.01
N ASP A 879 -5.86 -41.04 16.90
CA ASP A 879 -5.57 -41.03 18.33
C ASP A 879 -6.84 -41.33 19.18
N PRO A 880 -7.05 -42.59 19.60
CA PRO A 880 -8.19 -42.98 20.41
C PRO A 880 -8.27 -42.32 21.80
N LEU A 881 -7.23 -41.58 22.21
CA LEU A 881 -7.23 -40.80 23.46
C LEU A 881 -7.64 -39.34 23.24
N ALA A 882 -7.82 -38.89 22.00
CA ALA A 882 -8.30 -37.55 21.68
C ALA A 882 -9.80 -37.43 22.01
N GLU A 883 -10.12 -36.66 23.05
CA GLU A 883 -11.51 -36.36 23.43
C GLU A 883 -12.03 -35.17 22.60
N SER A 884 -13.08 -35.37 21.81
CA SER A 884 -13.75 -34.31 21.03
C SER A 884 -15.28 -34.45 21.10
N GLN A 885 -15.93 -33.52 21.79
CA GLN A 885 -17.39 -33.53 21.91
C GLN A 885 -18.06 -33.24 20.57
N LEU A 886 -17.44 -32.40 19.73
CA LEU A 886 -17.95 -32.08 18.40
C LEU A 886 -18.04 -33.33 17.51
N VAL A 887 -16.98 -34.13 17.47
CA VAL A 887 -16.93 -35.36 16.66
C VAL A 887 -17.94 -36.39 17.18
N ASP A 888 -18.04 -36.56 18.50
CA ASP A 888 -19.03 -37.46 19.11
C ASP A 888 -20.49 -37.07 18.74
N ASP A 889 -20.80 -35.77 18.77
CA ASP A 889 -22.14 -35.26 18.44
C ASP A 889 -22.46 -35.37 16.93
N LEU A 890 -21.45 -35.26 16.06
CA LEU A 890 -21.57 -35.51 14.61
C LEU A 890 -21.80 -36.99 14.31
N GLN A 891 -20.98 -37.88 14.90
CA GLN A 891 -21.07 -39.33 14.69
C GLN A 891 -22.36 -39.92 15.26
N SER A 892 -22.84 -39.39 16.40
CA SER A 892 -24.12 -39.79 17.00
C SER A 892 -25.35 -39.24 16.26
N GLY A 893 -25.17 -38.28 15.35
CA GLY A 893 -26.25 -37.59 14.63
C GLY A 893 -27.04 -36.59 15.48
N THR A 894 -26.50 -36.21 16.64
CA THR A 894 -27.06 -35.16 17.50
C THR A 894 -26.92 -33.78 16.84
N LEU A 895 -25.82 -33.58 16.12
CA LEU A 895 -25.53 -32.39 15.32
C LEU A 895 -25.56 -32.74 13.82
N ASP A 896 -26.32 -31.98 13.03
CA ASP A 896 -26.34 -32.12 11.58
C ASP A 896 -25.06 -31.53 10.96
N ARG A 897 -24.41 -32.28 10.07
CA ARG A 897 -23.13 -31.89 9.46
C ARG A 897 -23.25 -30.64 8.59
N GLU A 898 -24.30 -30.56 7.75
CA GLU A 898 -24.51 -29.37 6.90
C GLU A 898 -24.74 -28.11 7.75
N HIS A 899 -25.49 -28.26 8.84
CA HIS A 899 -25.69 -27.19 9.81
C HIS A 899 -24.40 -26.77 10.51
N ALA A 900 -23.59 -27.71 10.99
CA ALA A 900 -22.29 -27.44 11.62
C ALA A 900 -21.33 -26.71 10.67
N ALA A 901 -21.21 -27.22 9.43
CA ALA A 901 -20.41 -26.60 8.38
C ALA A 901 -20.89 -25.17 8.09
N HIS A 902 -22.20 -24.94 8.03
CA HIS A 902 -22.76 -23.60 7.81
C HIS A 902 -22.41 -22.63 8.94
N ILE A 903 -22.56 -23.03 10.21
CA ILE A 903 -22.23 -22.19 11.36
C ILE A 903 -20.74 -21.86 11.39
N LEU A 904 -19.88 -22.88 11.22
CA LEU A 904 -18.43 -22.71 11.15
C LEU A 904 -18.05 -21.72 10.05
N GLN A 905 -18.63 -21.87 8.86
CA GLN A 905 -18.34 -21.01 7.72
C GLN A 905 -18.68 -19.55 8.04
N VAL A 906 -19.82 -19.31 8.69
CA VAL A 906 -20.26 -17.97 9.08
C VAL A 906 -19.34 -17.37 10.15
N ILE A 907 -18.92 -18.15 11.15
CA ILE A 907 -18.00 -17.70 12.21
C ILE A 907 -16.63 -17.35 11.61
N TYR A 908 -16.01 -18.27 10.89
CA TYR A 908 -14.69 -18.05 10.29
C TYR A 908 -14.69 -16.89 9.29
N GLN A 909 -15.73 -16.77 8.44
CA GLN A 909 -15.88 -15.61 7.56
C GLN A 909 -16.02 -14.30 8.33
N THR A 910 -16.68 -14.31 9.49
CA THR A 910 -16.87 -13.10 10.30
C THR A 910 -15.56 -12.69 11.00
N VAL A 911 -14.81 -13.66 11.51
CA VAL A 911 -13.50 -13.42 12.14
C VAL A 911 -12.48 -12.92 11.11
N ILE A 912 -12.37 -13.57 9.94
CA ILE A 912 -11.39 -13.17 8.92
C ILE A 912 -11.70 -11.79 8.31
N ASP A 913 -12.98 -11.45 8.10
CA ASP A 913 -13.40 -10.13 7.59
C ASP A 913 -12.91 -8.99 8.49
N ARG A 914 -12.75 -9.26 9.79
CA ARG A 914 -12.31 -8.28 10.80
C ARG A 914 -11.19 -8.83 11.69
N TYR A 915 -10.19 -9.46 11.08
CA TYR A 915 -9.11 -10.12 11.84
C TYR A 915 -8.37 -9.19 12.81
N TYR A 916 -8.19 -7.92 12.46
CA TYR A 916 -7.60 -6.92 13.34
C TYR A 916 -8.39 -6.72 14.66
N ARG A 917 -9.72 -6.94 14.66
CA ARG A 917 -10.55 -6.94 15.87
C ARG A 917 -10.37 -8.20 16.70
N PHE A 918 -10.07 -9.32 16.05
CA PHE A 918 -9.71 -10.54 16.75
C PHE A 918 -8.37 -10.39 17.48
N ILE A 919 -7.38 -9.74 16.84
CA ILE A 919 -6.11 -9.41 17.50
C ILE A 919 -6.34 -8.45 18.69
N GLU A 920 -7.17 -7.41 18.52
CA GLU A 920 -7.55 -6.51 19.63
C GLU A 920 -8.25 -7.27 20.76
N TYR A 921 -9.18 -8.17 20.44
CA TYR A 921 -9.87 -9.03 21.40
C TYR A 921 -8.88 -9.87 22.22
N ASN A 922 -7.91 -10.51 21.56
CA ASN A 922 -6.89 -11.33 22.22
C ASN A 922 -5.92 -10.53 23.10
N THR A 923 -5.69 -9.25 22.76
CA THR A 923 -4.70 -8.42 23.47
C THR A 923 -5.32 -7.57 24.58
N THR A 924 -6.57 -7.14 24.44
CA THR A 924 -7.22 -6.18 25.35
C THR A 924 -8.16 -6.83 26.35
N THR A 925 -8.66 -8.03 26.05
CA THR A 925 -9.68 -8.72 26.84
C THR A 925 -9.10 -9.98 27.49
N THR A 926 -9.83 -10.52 28.44
CA THR A 926 -9.46 -11.79 29.09
C THR A 926 -10.33 -12.95 28.62
N GLN A 927 -11.48 -12.64 28.00
CA GLN A 927 -12.44 -13.59 27.45
C GLN A 927 -11.88 -14.41 26.29
N SER A 928 -10.79 -13.97 25.67
CA SER A 928 -10.10 -14.65 24.56
C SER A 928 -9.32 -15.91 24.95
N ASP A 929 -9.04 -16.12 26.24
CA ASP A 929 -8.08 -17.14 26.72
C ASP A 929 -8.41 -18.57 26.23
N TYR A 930 -9.70 -18.93 26.07
CA TYR A 930 -10.14 -20.31 25.81
C TYR A 930 -11.10 -20.51 24.62
N GLY A 931 -11.40 -19.48 23.82
CA GLY A 931 -12.26 -19.62 22.62
C GLY A 931 -13.78 -19.75 22.83
N GLU A 932 -14.24 -20.30 23.96
CA GLU A 932 -15.67 -20.50 24.31
C GLU A 932 -16.51 -19.19 24.36
N LYS A 933 -15.84 -18.04 24.48
CA LYS A 933 -16.48 -16.72 24.55
C LYS A 933 -16.37 -15.91 23.26
N ILE A 934 -15.97 -16.52 22.13
CA ILE A 934 -15.81 -15.79 20.86
C ILE A 934 -17.11 -15.13 20.39
N HIS A 935 -18.27 -15.63 20.79
CA HIS A 935 -19.56 -14.98 20.54
C HIS A 935 -19.61 -13.55 21.11
N CYS A 936 -18.90 -13.24 22.20
CA CYS A 936 -18.78 -11.87 22.71
C CYS A 936 -18.20 -10.96 21.63
N LEU A 937 -17.08 -11.34 21.01
CA LEU A 937 -16.47 -10.60 19.90
C LEU A 937 -17.43 -10.48 18.72
N LEU A 938 -18.10 -11.56 18.33
CA LEU A 938 -19.04 -11.54 17.20
C LEU A 938 -20.19 -10.52 17.41
N ASP A 939 -20.65 -10.31 18.64
CA ASP A 939 -21.69 -9.31 18.94
C ASP A 939 -21.18 -7.87 18.78
N PHE A 940 -19.92 -7.59 19.16
CA PHE A 940 -19.27 -6.31 18.84
C PHE A 940 -19.07 -6.12 17.33
N LEU A 941 -18.76 -7.18 16.58
CA LEU A 941 -18.65 -7.12 15.11
C LEU A 941 -20.01 -6.84 14.43
N ARG A 942 -21.12 -7.32 15.00
CA ARG A 942 -22.48 -6.96 14.55
C ARG A 942 -22.74 -5.45 14.71
N LEU A 943 -22.33 -4.87 15.84
CA LEU A 943 -22.40 -3.42 16.06
C LEU A 943 -21.50 -2.66 15.07
N GLU A 944 -20.24 -3.09 14.88
CA GLU A 944 -19.34 -2.46 13.92
C GLU A 944 -19.89 -2.51 12.49
N ALA A 945 -20.48 -3.64 12.08
CA ALA A 945 -21.13 -3.78 10.78
C ALA A 945 -22.33 -2.82 10.62
N ALA A 946 -23.15 -2.64 11.66
CA ALA A 946 -24.24 -1.69 11.65
C ALA A 946 -23.74 -0.23 11.54
N TYR A 947 -22.67 0.12 12.24
CA TYR A 947 -22.03 1.43 12.13
C TYR A 947 -21.42 1.65 10.73
N ASP A 948 -20.66 0.68 10.22
CA ASP A 948 -20.04 0.78 8.89
C ASP A 948 -21.08 0.87 7.78
N ARG A 949 -22.25 0.25 7.94
CA ARG A 949 -23.39 0.41 7.04
C ARG A 949 -23.88 1.86 6.96
N ASP A 950 -24.00 2.53 8.10
CA ASP A 950 -24.39 3.94 8.16
C ASP A 950 -23.27 4.86 7.63
N ALA A 951 -22.02 4.56 7.95
CA ALA A 951 -20.86 5.25 7.40
C ALA A 951 -20.80 5.13 5.86
N TRP A 952 -21.10 3.94 5.32
CA TRP A 952 -21.20 3.67 3.90
C TRP A 952 -22.33 4.49 3.26
N ASN A 953 -23.49 4.60 3.91
CA ASN A 953 -24.60 5.43 3.44
C ASN A 953 -24.24 6.93 3.42
N PHE A 954 -23.27 7.37 4.23
CA PHE A 954 -22.73 8.73 4.30
C PHE A 954 -21.66 9.05 3.24
N ALA A 955 -21.09 8.05 2.55
CA ALA A 955 -20.03 8.23 1.56
C ALA A 955 -20.27 9.34 0.50
N PRO A 956 -21.48 9.58 -0.04
CA PRO A 956 -21.73 10.70 -0.96
C PRO A 956 -21.38 12.08 -0.38
N SER A 957 -21.63 12.29 0.91
CA SER A 957 -21.33 13.53 1.63
C SER A 957 -19.84 13.67 1.92
N GLU A 958 -19.16 12.56 2.23
CA GLU A 958 -17.70 12.51 2.40
C GLU A 958 -16.97 12.91 1.10
N ILE A 959 -17.40 12.38 -0.05
CA ILE A 959 -16.84 12.72 -1.37
C ILE A 959 -17.02 14.21 -1.65
N ALA A 960 -18.17 14.79 -1.29
CA ALA A 960 -18.40 16.21 -1.47
C ALA A 960 -17.49 17.07 -0.59
N HIS A 961 -17.31 16.69 0.67
CA HIS A 961 -16.36 17.34 1.56
C HIS A 961 -14.93 17.29 1.01
N GLU A 962 -14.47 16.13 0.54
CA GLU A 962 -13.12 15.97 -0.02
C GLU A 962 -12.88 16.90 -1.22
N VAL A 963 -13.83 16.96 -2.17
CA VAL A 963 -13.74 17.85 -3.34
C VAL A 963 -13.74 19.33 -2.94
N LEU A 964 -14.51 19.71 -1.92
CA LEU A 964 -14.54 21.08 -1.41
C LEU A 964 -13.24 21.44 -0.69
N ALA A 965 -12.66 20.52 0.10
CA ALA A 965 -11.43 20.70 0.84
C ALA A 965 -10.21 20.86 -0.08
N GLN A 966 -10.14 20.07 -1.15
CA GLN A 966 -9.09 20.17 -2.19
C GLN A 966 -9.32 21.35 -3.14
N GLY A 967 -10.49 22.00 -3.05
CA GLY A 967 -10.82 23.16 -3.87
C GLY A 967 -10.10 24.44 -3.41
N PRO A 968 -10.09 25.49 -4.25
CA PRO A 968 -9.44 26.77 -3.92
C PRO A 968 -10.17 27.60 -2.85
N ARG A 969 -11.24 27.06 -2.24
CA ARG A 969 -12.01 27.67 -1.16
C ARG A 969 -12.24 26.62 -0.05
N PRO A 970 -11.19 26.22 0.69
CA PRO A 970 -11.26 25.10 1.63
C PRO A 970 -12.28 25.31 2.76
N TRP A 971 -12.57 26.57 3.13
CA TRP A 971 -13.59 26.89 4.15
C TRP A 971 -15.01 26.41 3.78
N LEU A 972 -15.30 26.15 2.49
CA LEU A 972 -16.58 25.56 2.07
C LEU A 972 -16.75 24.13 2.61
N ALA A 973 -15.64 23.42 2.84
CA ALA A 973 -15.67 22.08 3.42
C ALA A 973 -16.14 22.14 4.88
N THR A 974 -15.67 23.13 5.66
CA THR A 974 -16.14 23.38 7.04
C THR A 974 -17.64 23.69 7.08
N ALA A 975 -18.12 24.56 6.18
CA ALA A 975 -19.55 24.86 6.10
C ALA A 975 -20.40 23.63 5.69
N TRP A 976 -19.85 22.75 4.85
CA TRP A 976 -20.50 21.51 4.45
C TRP A 976 -20.56 20.49 5.60
N GLU A 977 -19.51 20.38 6.40
CA GLU A 977 -19.46 19.53 7.59
C GLU A 977 -20.51 19.92 8.63
N GLU A 978 -20.73 21.22 8.89
CA GLU A 978 -21.80 21.70 9.77
C GLU A 978 -23.18 21.22 9.30
N ILE A 979 -23.44 21.29 7.98
CA ILE A 979 -24.70 20.81 7.37
C ILE A 979 -24.83 19.29 7.52
N CYS A 980 -23.76 18.54 7.32
CA CYS A 980 -23.76 17.09 7.46
C CYS A 980 -23.92 16.63 8.91
N GLY A 981 -23.32 17.34 9.86
CA GLY A 981 -23.27 16.94 11.27
C GLY A 981 -24.65 16.89 11.94
N GLU A 982 -25.56 17.79 11.58
CA GLU A 982 -26.94 17.75 12.05
C GLU A 982 -27.67 16.46 11.61
N GLY A 983 -27.33 15.93 10.43
CA GLY A 983 -28.00 14.78 9.83
C GLY A 983 -27.55 13.42 10.39
N VAL A 984 -26.33 13.30 10.90
CA VAL A 984 -25.76 12.02 11.36
C VAL A 984 -25.76 11.83 12.88
N LYS A 985 -26.03 12.90 13.63
CA LYS A 985 -25.92 12.91 15.10
C LYS A 985 -26.74 11.81 15.77
N GLN A 986 -28.02 11.67 15.39
CA GLN A 986 -28.92 10.71 16.03
C GLN A 986 -28.45 9.25 15.85
N ASN A 987 -28.01 8.88 14.65
CA ASN A 987 -27.50 7.53 14.39
C ASN A 987 -26.19 7.28 15.16
N ALA A 988 -25.30 8.28 15.20
CA ALA A 988 -24.03 8.16 15.90
C ALA A 988 -24.24 7.98 17.43
N ASP A 989 -25.16 8.75 18.02
CA ASP A 989 -25.50 8.61 19.44
C ASP A 989 -26.11 7.21 19.72
N GLY A 990 -26.95 6.67 18.83
CA GLY A 990 -27.51 5.33 18.97
C GLY A 990 -26.47 4.19 18.94
N HIS A 991 -25.46 4.28 18.08
CA HIS A 991 -24.37 3.29 18.06
C HIS A 991 -23.52 3.33 19.33
N LEU A 992 -23.28 4.53 19.89
CA LEU A 992 -22.55 4.70 21.15
C LEU A 992 -23.34 4.18 22.37
N GLU A 993 -24.66 4.37 22.38
CA GLU A 993 -25.54 3.77 23.38
C GLU A 993 -25.46 2.24 23.33
N ARG A 994 -25.57 1.65 22.13
CA ARG A 994 -25.45 0.20 21.94
C ARG A 994 -24.06 -0.33 22.34
N LEU A 995 -22.99 0.41 22.06
CA LEU A 995 -21.66 0.07 22.52
C LEU A 995 -21.61 -0.02 24.05
N SER A 996 -22.14 1.00 24.74
CA SER A 996 -22.17 1.02 26.22
C SER A 996 -22.96 -0.15 26.81
N GLU A 997 -24.05 -0.58 26.14
CA GLU A 997 -24.81 -1.77 26.54
C GLU A 997 -23.96 -3.04 26.41
N LEU A 998 -23.26 -3.22 25.28
CA LEU A 998 -22.41 -4.39 25.04
C LEU A 998 -21.21 -4.44 25.97
N GLU A 999 -20.55 -3.31 26.22
CA GLU A 999 -19.44 -3.22 27.17
C GLU A 999 -19.87 -3.60 28.59
N SER A 1000 -21.09 -3.21 28.98
CA SER A 1000 -21.66 -3.58 30.27
C SER A 1000 -22.09 -5.04 30.33
N LEU A 1001 -22.64 -5.59 29.24
CA LEU A 1001 -23.15 -6.95 29.18
C LEU A 1001 -22.02 -7.98 29.24
N TRP A 1002 -20.96 -7.75 28.45
CA TRP A 1002 -19.86 -8.70 28.29
C TRP A 1002 -18.67 -8.42 29.21
N GLY A 1003 -18.66 -7.27 29.89
CA GLY A 1003 -17.55 -6.87 30.77
C GLY A 1003 -16.24 -6.68 30.03
N MET A 1004 -16.29 -6.44 28.71
CA MET A 1004 -15.13 -6.24 27.85
C MET A 1004 -15.21 -4.89 27.14
N ARG A 1005 -14.05 -4.38 26.72
CA ARG A 1005 -13.94 -3.13 25.96
C ARG A 1005 -12.99 -3.35 24.80
N LEU A 1006 -13.35 -2.81 23.65
CA LEU A 1006 -12.53 -2.79 22.45
C LEU A 1006 -12.20 -1.33 22.11
N PRO A 1007 -11.08 -0.77 22.61
CA PRO A 1007 -10.73 0.64 22.46
C PRO A 1007 -10.77 1.17 21.03
N ALA A 1008 -10.23 0.43 20.07
CA ALA A 1008 -10.19 0.86 18.69
C ALA A 1008 -11.58 0.78 18.02
N LEU A 1009 -12.51 -0.04 18.52
CA LEU A 1009 -13.91 0.00 18.11
C LEU A 1009 -14.62 1.20 18.74
N ALA A 1010 -14.38 1.44 20.04
CA ALA A 1010 -14.92 2.60 20.74
C ALA A 1010 -14.48 3.92 20.08
N ASP A 1011 -13.19 4.05 19.75
CA ASP A 1011 -12.65 5.18 18.98
C ASP A 1011 -13.36 5.32 17.63
N ARG A 1012 -13.53 4.21 16.90
CA ARG A 1012 -14.18 4.19 15.58
C ARG A 1012 -15.64 4.68 15.63
N LEU A 1013 -16.40 4.31 16.66
CA LEU A 1013 -17.77 4.78 16.86
C LEU A 1013 -17.79 6.25 17.36
N ALA A 1014 -16.82 6.63 18.19
CA ALA A 1014 -16.65 8.00 18.68
C ALA A 1014 -16.32 9.01 17.57
N GLU A 1015 -15.85 8.55 16.41
CA GLU A 1015 -15.70 9.36 15.20
C GLU A 1015 -17.00 9.97 14.68
N ARG A 1016 -18.17 9.41 15.06
CA ARG A 1016 -19.52 9.90 14.72
C ARG A 1016 -19.67 10.20 13.22
N PHE A 1017 -19.01 9.43 12.35
CA PHE A 1017 -18.93 9.59 10.89
C PHE A 1017 -18.22 10.87 10.36
N LEU A 1018 -18.02 11.90 11.19
CA LEU A 1018 -17.51 13.20 10.77
C LEU A 1018 -15.99 13.31 10.87
N ARG A 1019 -15.35 12.63 11.81
CA ARG A 1019 -13.88 12.70 11.97
C ARG A 1019 -13.09 12.35 10.71
N PRO A 1020 -13.49 11.38 9.86
CA PRO A 1020 -12.84 11.16 8.56
C PRO A 1020 -12.77 12.41 7.66
N LEU A 1021 -13.67 13.39 7.85
CA LEU A 1021 -13.64 14.67 7.14
C LEU A 1021 -12.46 15.55 7.58
N ALA A 1022 -12.03 15.46 8.84
CA ALA A 1022 -10.83 16.15 9.32
C ALA A 1022 -9.57 15.70 8.57
N VAL A 1023 -9.46 14.40 8.28
CA VAL A 1023 -8.35 13.85 7.48
C VAL A 1023 -8.32 14.47 6.08
N ASN A 1024 -9.48 14.71 5.47
CA ASN A 1024 -9.55 15.42 4.18
C ASN A 1024 -9.02 16.86 4.26
N ARG A 1025 -9.28 17.56 5.38
CA ARG A 1025 -8.71 18.90 5.62
C ARG A 1025 -7.20 18.83 5.82
N MET A 1026 -6.71 17.91 6.66
CA MET A 1026 -5.28 17.71 6.90
C MET A 1026 -4.52 17.47 5.59
N ARG A 1027 -5.02 16.55 4.74
CA ARG A 1027 -4.44 16.27 3.42
C ARG A 1027 -4.34 17.51 2.53
N SER A 1028 -5.36 18.37 2.55
CA SER A 1028 -5.36 19.60 1.75
C SER A 1028 -4.27 20.61 2.16
N LEU A 1029 -3.77 20.53 3.40
CA LEU A 1029 -2.76 21.44 3.94
C LEU A 1029 -1.32 20.98 3.66
N ILE A 1030 -1.10 19.67 3.46
CA ILE A 1030 0.25 19.07 3.34
C ILE A 1030 1.08 19.73 2.24
N GLU A 1031 0.57 19.82 1.00
CA GLU A 1031 1.37 20.32 -0.12
C GLU A 1031 1.71 21.82 0.04
N THR A 1032 0.79 22.60 0.60
CA THR A 1032 1.05 24.01 0.90
C THR A 1032 2.12 24.15 1.98
N ALA A 1033 2.04 23.35 3.04
CA ALA A 1033 3.02 23.33 4.13
C ALA A 1033 4.43 22.93 3.63
N ARG A 1034 4.52 21.87 2.81
CA ARG A 1034 5.79 21.44 2.19
C ARG A 1034 6.39 22.52 1.29
N SER A 1035 5.55 23.18 0.48
CA SER A 1035 5.99 24.28 -0.39
C SER A 1035 6.52 25.48 0.42
N ASP A 1036 5.87 25.82 1.54
CA ASP A 1036 6.32 26.86 2.46
C ASP A 1036 7.67 26.51 3.10
N ALA A 1037 7.84 25.26 3.56
CA ALA A 1037 9.09 24.77 4.13
C ALA A 1037 10.24 24.85 3.13
N ARG A 1038 10.04 24.34 1.90
CA ARG A 1038 11.02 24.43 0.80
C ARG A 1038 11.43 25.88 0.50
N SER A 1039 10.48 26.81 0.63
CA SER A 1039 10.68 28.24 0.40
C SER A 1039 11.31 29.00 1.59
N ARG A 1040 11.80 28.32 2.65
CA ARG A 1040 12.30 28.91 3.91
C ARG A 1040 11.33 29.90 4.54
N ARG A 1041 10.03 29.59 4.56
CA ARG A 1041 9.04 30.38 5.32
C ARG A 1041 8.92 29.81 6.73
N PRO A 1042 9.54 30.42 7.75
CA PRO A 1042 9.58 29.85 9.11
C PRO A 1042 8.20 29.72 9.76
N ASN A 1043 7.25 30.59 9.38
CA ASN A 1043 5.88 30.58 9.90
C ASN A 1043 4.89 30.14 8.82
N SER A 1044 4.80 28.82 8.56
CA SER A 1044 3.76 28.29 7.67
C SER A 1044 2.42 28.23 8.40
N ALA A 1045 1.49 29.10 8.00
CA ALA A 1045 0.11 29.06 8.52
C ALA A 1045 -0.61 27.75 8.17
N ALA A 1046 -0.28 27.14 7.03
CA ALA A 1046 -0.82 25.84 6.64
C ALA A 1046 -0.36 24.73 7.58
N PHE A 1047 0.92 24.72 7.97
CA PHE A 1047 1.45 23.76 8.93
C PHE A 1047 0.87 23.96 10.34
N SER A 1048 0.76 25.21 10.83
CA SER A 1048 0.16 25.46 12.15
C SER A 1048 -1.30 24.99 12.23
N LEU A 1049 -2.07 25.14 11.13
CA LEU A 1049 -3.42 24.60 11.05
C LEU A 1049 -3.43 23.07 10.98
N LEU A 1050 -2.50 22.47 10.24
CA LEU A 1050 -2.35 21.01 10.17
C LEU A 1050 -2.07 20.43 11.56
N GLN A 1051 -1.12 21.02 12.28
CA GLN A 1051 -0.76 20.61 13.64
C GLN A 1051 -1.96 20.70 14.59
N LEU A 1052 -2.70 21.82 14.56
CA LEU A 1052 -3.91 21.98 15.37
C LEU A 1052 -4.97 20.91 15.06
N GLU A 1053 -5.18 20.57 13.78
CA GLU A 1053 -6.14 19.53 13.40
C GLU A 1053 -5.65 18.14 13.84
N VAL A 1054 -4.35 17.86 13.74
CA VAL A 1054 -3.73 16.60 14.22
C VAL A 1054 -3.89 16.48 15.73
N ASP A 1055 -3.56 17.51 16.50
CA ASP A 1055 -3.65 17.49 17.96
C ASP A 1055 -5.09 17.21 18.42
N ARG A 1056 -6.08 17.88 17.80
CA ARG A 1056 -7.51 17.61 18.05
C ARG A 1056 -7.92 16.20 17.65
N TYR A 1057 -7.30 15.64 16.61
CA TYR A 1057 -7.55 14.27 16.22
C TYR A 1057 -7.01 13.29 17.29
N LEU A 1058 -5.79 13.49 17.78
CA LEU A 1058 -5.20 12.61 18.80
C LEU A 1058 -5.97 12.56 20.13
N GLU A 1059 -6.70 13.63 20.50
CA GLU A 1059 -7.47 13.68 21.75
C GLU A 1059 -8.54 12.58 21.90
N ASP A 1060 -9.24 12.22 20.81
CA ASP A 1060 -10.34 11.23 20.86
C ASP A 1060 -10.11 9.98 20.00
N THR A 1061 -8.92 9.79 19.42
CA THR A 1061 -8.59 8.57 18.66
C THR A 1061 -7.22 8.03 19.04
N HIS A 1062 -7.20 6.87 19.68
CA HIS A 1062 -6.02 6.21 20.23
C HIS A 1062 -5.45 5.19 19.24
N GLY A 1063 -6.31 4.37 18.60
CA GLY A 1063 -5.88 3.32 17.66
C GLY A 1063 -5.58 1.97 18.33
N SER A 1064 -5.06 0.99 17.57
CA SER A 1064 -4.92 -0.41 18.02
C SER A 1064 -3.61 -0.73 18.76
N GLY A 1065 -2.58 0.13 18.68
CA GLY A 1065 -1.28 -0.12 19.29
C GLY A 1065 -0.42 -1.17 18.59
N ILE A 1066 -0.87 -1.67 17.44
CA ILE A 1066 -0.21 -2.70 16.63
C ILE A 1066 0.14 -2.11 15.27
N ASP A 1067 -0.87 -1.58 14.57
CA ASP A 1067 -0.71 -1.04 13.22
C ASP A 1067 -0.74 0.49 13.19
N VAL A 1068 -0.10 1.07 12.18
CA VAL A 1068 -0.22 2.50 11.87
C VAL A 1068 -1.69 2.81 11.50
N PRO A 1069 -2.36 3.75 12.20
CA PRO A 1069 -3.75 4.08 11.91
C PRO A 1069 -3.98 4.50 10.44
N PRO A 1070 -5.11 4.11 9.80
CA PRO A 1070 -5.37 4.41 8.39
C PRO A 1070 -5.34 5.90 8.03
N TRP A 1071 -5.68 6.79 8.97
CA TRP A 1071 -5.63 8.23 8.74
C TRP A 1071 -4.19 8.75 8.58
N LEU A 1072 -3.23 8.21 9.33
CA LEU A 1072 -1.80 8.52 9.20
C LEU A 1072 -1.24 8.00 7.87
N GLN A 1073 -1.59 6.77 7.50
CA GLN A 1073 -1.22 6.21 6.19
C GLN A 1073 -1.72 7.10 5.04
N ARG A 1074 -2.95 7.64 5.13
CA ARG A 1074 -3.47 8.60 4.15
C ARG A 1074 -2.69 9.92 4.09
N LEU A 1075 -2.14 10.40 5.21
CA LEU A 1075 -1.25 11.57 5.22
C LEU A 1075 0.11 11.23 4.59
N GLN A 1076 0.68 10.07 4.93
CA GLN A 1076 1.92 9.56 4.33
C GLN A 1076 1.80 9.44 2.81
N GLN A 1077 0.72 8.82 2.32
CA GLN A 1077 0.42 8.72 0.89
C GLN A 1077 0.38 10.08 0.19
N GLU A 1078 -0.12 11.14 0.86
CA GLU A 1078 -0.14 12.49 0.28
C GLU A 1078 1.26 13.14 0.29
N ILE A 1079 2.13 12.80 1.23
CA ILE A 1079 3.55 13.23 1.24
C ILE A 1079 4.34 12.52 0.13
N ASP A 1080 4.11 11.22 -0.04
CA ASP A 1080 4.77 10.38 -1.06
C ASP A 1080 4.29 10.74 -2.48
N ARG A 1081 3.08 11.29 -2.59
CA ARG A 1081 2.52 11.76 -3.84
C ARG A 1081 3.37 12.90 -4.42
N ARG A 1082 3.84 12.72 -5.65
CA ARG A 1082 4.47 13.81 -6.42
C ARG A 1082 3.44 14.92 -6.69
N PRO A 1083 3.82 16.20 -6.50
CA PRO A 1083 2.91 17.32 -6.75
C PRO A 1083 2.45 17.29 -8.20
N THR A 1084 1.15 17.06 -8.40
CA THR A 1084 0.54 17.16 -9.72
C THR A 1084 -0.06 18.56 -9.82
N ALA A 1085 0.44 19.38 -10.74
CA ALA A 1085 -0.11 20.72 -10.95
C ALA A 1085 -1.63 20.60 -11.21
N PRO A 1086 -2.49 21.26 -10.41
CA PRO A 1086 -3.91 21.26 -10.68
C PRO A 1086 -4.10 21.88 -12.06
N ARG A 1087 -4.61 21.08 -13.02
CA ARG A 1087 -4.87 21.54 -14.39
C ARG A 1087 -6.30 22.07 -14.46
N PRO A 1088 -6.54 23.40 -14.38
CA PRO A 1088 -7.85 23.94 -14.71
C PRO A 1088 -8.04 23.87 -16.22
N ARG A 1089 -8.68 22.80 -16.72
CA ARG A 1089 -9.36 22.92 -18.01
C ARG A 1089 -10.51 23.91 -17.82
N SER A 1090 -10.53 25.01 -18.57
CA SER A 1090 -11.67 25.93 -18.51
C SER A 1090 -12.92 25.20 -19.02
N ILE A 1091 -13.80 24.78 -18.11
CA ILE A 1091 -15.03 24.08 -18.50
C ILE A 1091 -16.00 25.12 -19.08
N ARG A 1092 -16.23 25.05 -20.39
CA ARG A 1092 -17.25 25.86 -21.06
C ARG A 1092 -18.61 25.16 -20.90
N GLY A 1093 -19.61 25.86 -20.36
CA GLY A 1093 -21.03 25.46 -20.44
C GLY A 1093 -21.78 25.19 -19.13
N LEU A 1094 -21.09 25.01 -17.99
CA LEU A 1094 -21.73 24.80 -16.68
C LEU A 1094 -22.05 26.13 -15.97
N THR A 1095 -23.10 26.82 -16.42
CA THR A 1095 -23.66 27.97 -15.69
C THR A 1095 -24.71 27.51 -14.65
N PRO A 1096 -25.01 28.29 -13.60
CA PRO A 1096 -26.04 27.91 -12.62
C PRO A 1096 -27.40 27.60 -13.26
N ARG A 1097 -27.78 28.33 -14.32
CA ARG A 1097 -29.00 28.07 -15.10
C ARG A 1097 -28.95 26.72 -15.84
N ALA A 1098 -27.80 26.39 -16.45
CA ALA A 1098 -27.62 25.13 -17.15
C ALA A 1098 -27.67 23.94 -16.18
N ILE A 1099 -27.08 24.07 -14.99
CA ILE A 1099 -27.12 23.05 -13.93
C ILE A 1099 -28.56 22.86 -13.46
N SER A 1100 -29.28 23.95 -13.12
CA SER A 1100 -30.69 23.90 -12.71
C SER A 1100 -31.59 23.23 -13.76
N HIS A 1101 -31.35 23.48 -15.05
CA HIS A 1101 -32.06 22.79 -16.14
C HIS A 1101 -31.74 21.27 -16.21
N GLN A 1102 -30.49 20.88 -15.97
CA GLN A 1102 -30.14 19.45 -15.89
C GLN A 1102 -30.79 18.78 -14.68
N LEU A 1103 -30.77 19.43 -13.51
CA LEU A 1103 -31.40 18.94 -12.28
C LEU A 1103 -32.93 18.82 -12.41
N SER A 1104 -33.60 19.75 -13.10
CA SER A 1104 -35.06 19.65 -13.34
C SER A 1104 -35.45 18.52 -14.30
N THR A 1105 -34.51 18.06 -15.13
CA THR A 1105 -34.73 16.94 -16.06
C THR A 1105 -34.00 15.66 -15.63
N TRP A 1106 -33.51 15.58 -14.39
CA TRP A 1106 -32.63 14.52 -13.90
C TRP A 1106 -33.22 13.11 -14.05
N GLN A 1107 -34.50 12.95 -13.72
CA GLN A 1107 -35.21 11.67 -13.78
C GLN A 1107 -35.62 11.26 -15.21
N ARG A 1108 -35.52 12.14 -16.21
CA ARG A 1108 -35.92 11.82 -17.59
C ARG A 1108 -34.85 10.94 -18.23
N SER A 1109 -35.19 9.68 -18.49
CA SER A 1109 -34.32 8.74 -19.19
C SER A 1109 -33.88 9.30 -20.55
N ILE A 1110 -32.57 9.22 -20.82
CA ILE A 1110 -32.00 9.55 -22.14
C ILE A 1110 -32.29 8.46 -23.19
N MET A 1111 -32.64 7.25 -22.74
CA MET A 1111 -33.07 6.14 -23.58
C MET A 1111 -34.55 6.33 -23.96
N ARG A 1112 -34.85 7.04 -25.06
CA ARG A 1112 -36.24 7.15 -25.55
C ARG A 1112 -36.82 5.75 -25.84
N ARG A 1113 -37.94 5.38 -25.19
CA ARG A 1113 -38.76 4.23 -25.62
C ARG A 1113 -39.22 4.50 -27.05
N ARG A 1114 -38.96 3.59 -27.99
CA ARG A 1114 -39.64 3.62 -29.29
C ARG A 1114 -41.14 3.58 -28.97
N ARG A 1115 -41.88 4.66 -29.23
CA ARG A 1115 -43.34 4.55 -29.38
C ARG A 1115 -43.53 3.48 -30.46
N LYS A 1116 -44.09 2.33 -30.09
CA LYS A 1116 -44.65 1.39 -31.07
C LYS A 1116 -45.63 2.25 -31.88
N ARG A 1117 -45.27 2.62 -33.11
CA ARG A 1117 -46.26 3.02 -34.09
C ARG A 1117 -47.11 1.75 -34.27
N LYS A 1118 -48.37 1.82 -33.81
CA LYS A 1118 -49.37 0.82 -34.16
C LYS A 1118 -49.53 0.79 -35.67
#